data_AF-M6QI84-F1
#
_entry.id   AF-M6QI84-F1
#
_cell.length_a   1.000
_cell.length_b   1.000
_cell.length_c   1.000
_cell.angle_alpha   90.00
_cell.angle_beta   90.00
_cell.angle_gamma   90.00
#
_symmetry.space_group_name_H-M   'P 1'
#
loop_
_entity.id
_entity.type
_entity.pdbx_description
1 polymer ?
#
loop_
_entity_poly.entity_id
_entity_poly.type
_entity_poly.pdbx_seq_one_letter_code
_entity_poly.pdbx_strand_id
1 'polypeptide(L)'
;MFGLEKMGWSRGAAGDGGGIDEHSKQFLGDDVTAVIRYDGDDLSYGNIGGQDLELEGAYFVKGLREPSCYEDKETKLSLEEINPIAFSETLHSLLQVTGFSYAASNENSLKEAANILLQNLKTPEKKEEVFDEVDYTEIYNGFSAAWKKLLSDDHQITKSKNHKNIPKITRIYIRSSDKITSIEELKYFTKLEELTIYEPTSGASVLAELKNLKKITLNKWNVKDLSFLNSCAGLEKIDLEYIQGFESNFDCSDLLKESKAKIHLHLDSIEFERFPVAVTTFQSLTSLSMSKCNLTEIPESIGNLKRITKLDLGKNKLTTLPAGFGRLEQLAELFMNFNQFTTIPESVVSLKNLKIISVLENQISSLPDKIENLTSLEALNLHENQLSNLPTTIQNLSSLIKLVVSKNKFSDFPEPALHLKNIKHLDIGENQIPKLPETIGNLIGLKSLNMEDTLIESLPQSIQNLTQLETIYLKKTKLQDVPDFLSNMKALKSISFEREEYDRLKKWCELEYSRYMNSRHRRKYPEAKDKIKNLFTANGEDFLKLNGWEVKLKLSGEHRKAEEFAANVFDLAVILRDEEVYSIASRMIGDQNVNTDIPFNQARYFAVIGQKEPMLQAIPKALKLGKKTNNFLNESDFDFYKKDPDFLKAIGKN
;
A
#
# COMPACT_ATOMS: atom_id res chain seq x y z
N MET A 1 4.71 59.66 -10.41
CA MET A 1 5.73 60.67 -10.05
C MET A 1 5.04 61.98 -9.73
N PHE A 2 5.22 62.46 -8.50
CA PHE A 2 5.25 63.87 -8.12
C PHE A 2 6.26 63.94 -6.95
N GLY A 3 7.15 64.93 -6.94
CA GLY A 3 8.28 64.98 -6.00
C GLY A 3 8.00 65.85 -4.77
N LEU A 4 8.76 65.60 -3.69
CA LEU A 4 8.82 66.42 -2.48
C LEU A 4 10.29 66.72 -2.14
N GLU A 5 10.56 67.90 -1.58
CA GLU A 5 11.91 68.39 -1.30
C GLU A 5 12.33 68.24 0.18
N LYS A 6 13.65 68.37 0.43
CA LYS A 6 14.31 68.03 1.70
C LYS A 6 14.07 69.04 2.83
N MET A 7 13.75 68.52 4.01
CA MET A 7 14.19 69.01 5.34
C MET A 7 14.38 67.77 6.24
N GLY A 8 15.22 67.71 7.30
CA GLY A 8 16.10 68.73 7.88
C GLY A 8 16.32 68.46 9.38
N TRP A 9 17.09 67.44 9.76
CA TRP A 9 17.23 67.00 11.17
C TRP A 9 18.07 67.95 12.05
N SER A 10 17.68 68.09 13.32
CA SER A 10 18.48 68.69 14.40
C SER A 10 18.59 67.75 15.60
N ARG A 11 19.77 67.69 16.26
CA ARG A 11 20.05 66.85 17.44
C ARG A 11 20.19 67.66 18.73
N GLY A 12 19.68 67.10 19.83
CA GLY A 12 20.28 67.17 21.18
C GLY A 12 20.15 65.77 21.79
N ALA A 13 21.16 65.08 22.34
CA ALA A 13 22.17 65.46 23.34
C ALA A 13 21.59 65.53 24.77
N ALA A 14 22.11 64.83 25.79
CA ALA A 14 23.14 63.77 25.83
C ALA A 14 22.99 62.93 27.12
N GLY A 15 23.65 61.75 27.22
CA GLY A 15 23.55 60.88 28.41
C GLY A 15 24.28 59.54 28.27
N ASP A 16 25.60 59.56 28.37
CA ASP A 16 26.60 58.48 28.51
C ASP A 16 26.14 57.01 28.71
N GLY A 17 26.75 56.05 27.99
CA GLY A 17 26.48 54.62 28.22
C GLY A 17 27.31 53.56 27.47
N GLY A 18 27.82 53.84 26.27
CA GLY A 18 28.70 52.93 25.53
C GLY A 18 28.01 51.82 24.70
N GLY A 19 28.75 51.23 23.77
CA GLY A 19 28.29 50.19 22.84
C GLY A 19 28.02 50.71 21.42
N ILE A 20 28.88 50.33 20.46
CA ILE A 20 28.61 50.40 19.02
C ILE A 20 28.39 48.96 18.55
N ASP A 21 27.28 48.72 17.84
CA ASP A 21 27.01 47.47 17.11
C ASP A 21 26.96 47.79 15.61
N GLU A 22 27.52 46.91 14.79
CA GLU A 22 27.86 47.14 13.38
C GLU A 22 26.66 46.96 12.41
N HIS A 23 25.45 46.67 12.92
CA HIS A 23 24.26 46.39 12.09
C HIS A 23 23.48 47.62 11.58
N SER A 24 24.01 48.84 11.75
CA SER A 24 23.34 50.09 11.37
C SER A 24 23.38 50.39 9.85
N LYS A 25 22.59 49.66 9.06
CA LYS A 25 22.35 49.98 7.63
C LYS A 25 21.60 51.31 7.48
N GLN A 26 22.29 52.33 6.98
CA GLN A 26 21.71 53.62 6.63
C GLN A 26 21.01 53.54 5.28
N PHE A 27 19.67 53.49 5.28
CA PHE A 27 18.87 53.51 4.05
C PHE A 27 18.72 54.94 3.50
N LEU A 28 18.79 55.07 2.17
CA LEU A 28 18.61 56.30 1.40
C LEU A 28 17.44 56.10 0.43
N GLY A 29 16.26 56.61 0.77
CA GLY A 29 15.09 56.56 -0.10
C GLY A 29 13.76 56.82 0.63
N ASP A 30 12.78 57.32 -0.10
CA ASP A 30 11.48 57.75 0.42
C ASP A 30 10.53 56.55 0.63
N ASP A 31 10.46 56.01 1.85
CA ASP A 31 9.46 55.02 2.28
C ASP A 31 8.88 55.45 3.65
N VAL A 32 7.55 55.42 3.78
CA VAL A 32 6.84 55.85 5.01
C VAL A 32 6.45 54.62 5.83
N THR A 33 7.29 54.25 6.79
CA THR A 33 7.06 53.07 7.64
C THR A 33 6.08 53.37 8.79
N ALA A 34 4.81 53.01 8.62
CA ALA A 34 3.84 52.99 9.70
C ALA A 34 4.04 51.75 10.60
N VAL A 35 4.95 51.86 11.58
CA VAL A 35 5.27 50.75 12.50
C VAL A 35 4.17 50.59 13.56
N ILE A 36 3.23 49.68 13.31
CA ILE A 36 2.31 49.17 14.33
C ILE A 36 2.98 47.96 15.00
N ARG A 37 3.39 48.09 16.26
CA ARG A 37 3.69 46.93 17.12
C ARG A 37 2.42 46.50 17.84
N TYR A 38 2.24 45.19 17.97
CA TYR A 38 1.24 44.58 18.83
C TYR A 38 1.95 43.49 19.64
N ASP A 39 2.29 43.78 20.89
CA ASP A 39 2.75 42.76 21.84
C ASP A 39 1.54 41.95 22.32
N GLY A 40 1.74 40.65 22.57
CA GLY A 40 0.64 39.71 22.81
C GLY A 40 -0.17 39.99 24.09
N ASP A 41 -1.44 39.61 24.09
CA ASP A 41 -2.41 39.93 25.14
C ASP A 41 -2.00 39.42 26.55
N ASP A 42 -1.37 40.28 27.35
CA ASP A 42 -1.32 40.14 28.81
C ASP A 42 -1.45 41.52 29.48
N LEU A 43 -2.47 41.68 30.33
CA LEU A 43 -2.87 42.98 30.90
C LEU A 43 -1.89 43.43 31.99
N SER A 44 -0.84 44.13 31.57
CA SER A 44 0.19 44.68 32.47
C SER A 44 0.37 46.19 32.28
N TYR A 45 0.17 46.96 33.36
CA TYR A 45 0.41 48.40 33.39
C TYR A 45 1.92 48.70 33.37
N GLY A 46 2.50 48.78 32.17
CA GLY A 46 3.91 49.14 31.93
C GLY A 46 4.05 50.60 31.47
N ASN A 47 4.65 51.46 32.31
CA ASN A 47 4.73 52.90 32.06
C ASN A 47 5.73 53.25 30.94
N ILE A 48 5.22 53.68 29.77
CA ILE A 48 6.04 54.17 28.66
C ILE A 48 6.17 55.70 28.74
N GLY A 49 7.33 56.18 29.16
CA GLY A 49 7.90 57.41 28.60
C GLY A 49 7.27 58.76 28.98
N GLY A 50 6.39 58.84 29.97
CA GLY A 50 6.12 60.10 30.68
C GLY A 50 5.32 61.18 29.92
N GLN A 51 4.13 60.82 29.41
CA GLN A 51 3.02 61.76 29.23
C GLN A 51 1.70 61.05 29.50
N ASP A 52 0.88 61.59 30.41
CA ASP A 52 -0.43 61.03 30.74
C ASP A 52 -1.41 61.29 29.58
N LEU A 53 -1.80 60.21 28.88
CA LEU A 53 -2.85 60.21 27.87
C LEU A 53 -4.04 59.42 28.38
N GLU A 54 -5.07 60.12 28.85
CA GLU A 54 -6.37 59.54 29.21
C GLU A 54 -7.08 59.02 27.96
N LEU A 55 -6.95 57.72 27.69
CA LEU A 55 -7.56 57.05 26.54
C LEU A 55 -9.01 56.59 26.80
N GLU A 56 -9.88 57.52 27.22
CA GLU A 56 -11.34 57.35 27.10
C GLU A 56 -11.75 57.37 25.61
N GLY A 57 -11.57 56.26 24.90
CA GLY A 57 -11.99 56.15 23.49
C GLY A 57 -11.25 55.16 22.60
N ALA A 58 -10.59 54.12 23.15
CA ALA A 58 -9.86 53.13 22.34
C ALA A 58 -10.80 52.19 21.55
N TYR A 59 -11.23 52.61 20.35
CA TYR A 59 -12.00 51.77 19.43
C TYR A 59 -11.11 50.75 18.70
N PHE A 60 -11.24 49.46 19.05
CA PHE A 60 -10.52 48.36 18.41
C PHE A 60 -11.13 47.96 17.06
N VAL A 61 -10.37 48.11 15.97
CA VAL A 61 -10.80 47.75 14.60
C VAL A 61 -10.53 46.27 14.31
N LYS A 62 -11.52 45.41 14.57
CA LYS A 62 -11.48 43.96 14.25
C LYS A 62 -11.58 43.75 12.73
N GLY A 63 -10.45 43.64 12.02
CA GLY A 63 -10.47 43.40 10.57
C GLY A 63 -9.13 43.28 9.82
N LEU A 64 -8.01 43.76 10.37
CA LEU A 64 -6.70 43.57 9.76
C LEU A 64 -6.09 42.20 10.12
N ARG A 65 -5.40 41.59 9.15
CA ARG A 65 -4.85 40.23 9.22
C ARG A 65 -3.50 40.24 9.95
N GLU A 66 -3.18 39.20 10.73
CA GLU A 66 -1.82 39.01 11.27
C GLU A 66 -0.77 39.10 10.14
N PRO A 67 0.26 39.95 10.24
CA PRO A 67 1.44 39.83 9.39
C PRO A 67 2.19 38.56 9.76
N SER A 68 2.57 37.74 8.77
CA SER A 68 3.26 36.49 9.02
C SER A 68 4.73 36.73 9.40
N CYS A 69 5.05 36.61 10.69
CA CYS A 69 6.42 36.74 11.20
C CYS A 69 7.35 35.66 10.62
N TYR A 70 8.07 36.02 9.55
CA TYR A 70 9.32 35.40 9.14
C TYR A 70 10.39 36.50 9.09
N GLU A 71 11.60 36.16 9.50
CA GLU A 71 12.70 37.11 9.64
C GLU A 71 13.06 37.76 8.27
N ASP A 72 13.43 39.04 8.32
CA ASP A 72 13.95 39.85 7.22
C ASP A 72 13.09 40.03 5.94
N LYS A 73 11.74 39.97 6.04
CA LYS A 73 10.84 40.44 4.97
C LYS A 73 9.64 41.26 5.44
N GLU A 74 9.63 42.55 5.12
CA GLU A 74 8.43 43.39 5.20
C GLU A 74 7.33 42.85 4.28
N THR A 75 6.11 42.71 4.81
CA THR A 75 4.93 42.33 4.02
C THR A 75 4.23 43.61 3.53
N LYS A 76 4.65 44.15 2.38
CA LYS A 76 3.97 45.30 1.75
C LYS A 76 2.60 44.86 1.20
N LEU A 77 1.55 45.05 2.00
CA LEU A 77 0.15 44.88 1.58
C LEU A 77 -0.23 45.91 0.51
N SER A 78 -0.97 45.46 -0.50
CA SER A 78 -1.52 46.32 -1.55
C SER A 78 -2.88 46.93 -1.14
N LEU A 79 -3.27 48.02 -1.81
CA LEU A 79 -4.58 48.65 -1.61
C LEU A 79 -5.78 47.77 -1.99
N GLU A 80 -5.55 46.66 -2.71
CA GLU A 80 -6.56 45.67 -3.08
C GLU A 80 -6.82 44.64 -1.95
N GLU A 81 -5.89 44.51 -1.00
CA GLU A 81 -5.96 43.56 0.13
C GLU A 81 -6.53 44.21 1.42
N ILE A 82 -6.78 45.52 1.39
CA ILE A 82 -7.35 46.29 2.50
C ILE A 82 -8.86 46.41 2.32
N ASN A 83 -9.65 46.05 3.34
CA ASN A 83 -11.11 46.25 3.32
C ASN A 83 -11.43 47.76 3.18
N PRO A 84 -12.00 48.24 2.06
CA PRO A 84 -12.17 49.67 1.82
C PRO A 84 -13.15 50.34 2.78
N ILE A 85 -14.13 49.60 3.31
CA ILE A 85 -15.14 50.12 4.24
C ILE A 85 -14.50 50.33 5.60
N ALA A 86 -13.90 49.28 6.19
CA ALA A 86 -13.21 49.38 7.48
C ALA A 86 -12.06 50.40 7.44
N PHE A 87 -11.31 50.50 6.33
CA PHE A 87 -10.28 51.53 6.17
C PHE A 87 -10.88 52.93 6.07
N SER A 88 -11.98 53.12 5.32
CA SER A 88 -12.67 54.41 5.24
C SER A 88 -13.26 54.84 6.59
N GLU A 89 -13.86 53.93 7.35
CA GLU A 89 -14.43 54.22 8.67
C GLU A 89 -13.34 54.53 9.70
N THR A 90 -12.22 53.80 9.67
CA THR A 90 -11.05 54.08 10.51
C THR A 90 -10.45 55.44 10.18
N LEU A 91 -10.26 55.76 8.88
CA LEU A 91 -9.71 57.03 8.43
C LEU A 91 -10.64 58.21 8.76
N HIS A 92 -11.96 58.04 8.60
CA HIS A 92 -12.95 59.05 8.96
C HIS A 92 -12.98 59.31 10.47
N SER A 93 -12.82 58.25 11.29
CA SER A 93 -12.74 58.37 12.74
C SER A 93 -11.46 59.06 13.20
N LEU A 94 -10.30 58.71 12.62
CA LEU A 94 -9.02 59.40 12.87
C LEU A 94 -9.10 60.90 12.52
N LEU A 95 -9.76 61.26 11.42
CA LEU A 95 -9.98 62.65 11.00
C LEU A 95 -10.95 63.43 11.91
N GLN A 96 -11.80 62.76 12.70
CA GLN A 96 -12.64 63.41 13.71
C GLN A 96 -11.93 63.55 15.07
N VAL A 97 -11.05 62.61 15.43
CA VAL A 97 -10.34 62.60 16.72
C VAL A 97 -9.05 63.46 16.69
N THR A 98 -8.44 63.67 15.53
CA THR A 98 -7.18 64.42 15.42
C THR A 98 -7.38 65.87 14.96
N GLY A 99 -7.20 66.83 15.87
CA GLY A 99 -7.11 68.27 15.56
C GLY A 99 -5.81 68.68 14.83
N PHE A 100 -5.24 67.80 13.99
CA PHE A 100 -3.94 67.98 13.35
C PHE A 100 -4.06 68.74 12.03
N SER A 101 -3.77 70.05 12.07
CA SER A 101 -3.64 70.89 10.87
C SER A 101 -2.32 70.59 10.14
N TYR A 102 -2.35 69.69 9.16
CA TYR A 102 -1.22 69.45 8.24
C TYR A 102 -1.40 70.17 6.91
N ALA A 103 -0.64 71.25 6.71
CA ALA A 103 -0.76 72.15 5.55
C ALA A 103 -0.06 71.60 4.29
N ALA A 104 -0.52 70.44 3.77
CA ALA A 104 0.04 69.82 2.57
C ALA A 104 -0.98 69.08 1.66
N SER A 105 -2.13 68.63 2.19
CA SER A 105 -3.19 68.01 1.39
C SER A 105 -4.36 68.98 1.18
N ASN A 106 -4.71 69.22 -0.09
CA ASN A 106 -5.85 70.06 -0.43
C ASN A 106 -7.15 69.34 -0.02
N GLU A 107 -7.98 69.98 0.81
CA GLU A 107 -9.19 69.40 1.42
C GLU A 107 -10.16 68.82 0.36
N ASN A 108 -10.18 69.43 -0.83
CA ASN A 108 -10.96 68.96 -1.97
C ASN A 108 -10.53 67.55 -2.45
N SER A 109 -9.22 67.24 -2.43
CA SER A 109 -8.71 65.93 -2.89
C SER A 109 -9.15 64.78 -1.99
N LEU A 110 -9.27 65.02 -0.68
CA LEU A 110 -9.81 64.05 0.28
C LEU A 110 -11.32 63.86 0.10
N LYS A 111 -12.06 64.96 -0.13
CA LYS A 111 -13.51 64.91 -0.45
C LYS A 111 -13.79 64.23 -1.80
N GLU A 112 -12.90 64.38 -2.77
CA GLU A 112 -13.01 63.75 -4.10
C GLU A 112 -12.74 62.24 -4.01
N ALA A 113 -11.67 61.82 -3.32
CA ALA A 113 -11.40 60.41 -3.03
C ALA A 113 -12.55 59.74 -2.25
N ALA A 114 -13.09 60.40 -1.23
CA ALA A 114 -14.25 59.92 -0.47
C ALA A 114 -15.51 59.79 -1.34
N ASN A 115 -15.77 60.74 -2.25
CA ASN A 115 -16.90 60.66 -3.17
C ASN A 115 -16.76 59.53 -4.20
N ILE A 116 -15.54 59.27 -4.70
CA ILE A 116 -15.27 58.15 -5.61
C ILE A 116 -15.52 56.80 -4.92
N LEU A 117 -15.05 56.63 -3.67
CA LEU A 117 -15.38 55.47 -2.84
C LEU A 117 -16.89 55.34 -2.61
N LEU A 118 -17.58 56.44 -2.26
CA LEU A 118 -19.03 56.46 -2.03
C LEU A 118 -19.89 56.25 -3.29
N GLN A 119 -19.35 56.42 -4.50
CA GLN A 119 -20.02 55.99 -5.73
C GLN A 119 -19.78 54.50 -6.01
N ASN A 120 -18.55 54.01 -5.84
CA ASN A 120 -18.22 52.59 -6.02
C ASN A 120 -18.90 51.67 -4.99
N LEU A 121 -19.36 52.20 -3.85
CA LEU A 121 -20.18 51.50 -2.85
C LEU A 121 -21.70 51.52 -3.15
N LYS A 122 -22.15 52.15 -4.23
CA LYS A 122 -23.58 52.26 -4.61
C LYS A 122 -24.02 51.32 -5.75
N THR A 123 -23.10 50.57 -6.36
CA THR A 123 -23.44 49.49 -7.29
C THR A 123 -24.15 48.35 -6.55
N PRO A 124 -25.32 47.86 -7.00
CA PRO A 124 -26.08 46.81 -6.29
C PRO A 124 -25.32 45.50 -6.07
N GLU A 125 -24.41 45.17 -7.00
CA GLU A 125 -23.71 43.89 -7.13
C GLU A 125 -22.78 43.53 -5.95
N LYS A 126 -22.56 44.44 -4.99
CA LYS A 126 -21.77 44.19 -3.77
C LYS A 126 -22.58 44.14 -2.46
N LYS A 127 -23.92 44.12 -2.53
CA LYS A 127 -24.76 44.00 -1.32
C LYS A 127 -25.14 42.57 -0.92
N GLU A 128 -24.84 41.57 -1.74
CA GLU A 128 -25.16 40.17 -1.42
C GLU A 128 -24.07 39.45 -0.59
N GLU A 129 -22.84 39.98 -0.52
CA GLU A 129 -21.75 39.41 0.31
C GLU A 129 -21.78 39.86 1.78
N VAL A 130 -22.97 40.15 2.33
CA VAL A 130 -23.16 40.12 3.79
C VAL A 130 -23.41 38.67 4.21
N PHE A 131 -22.34 37.87 4.16
CA PHE A 131 -22.38 36.50 4.68
C PHE A 131 -22.62 36.54 6.19
N ASP A 132 -23.48 35.63 6.66
CA ASP A 132 -23.45 35.15 8.04
C ASP A 132 -22.13 34.38 8.27
N GLU A 133 -21.03 35.11 8.46
CA GLU A 133 -19.74 34.55 8.86
C GLU A 133 -19.86 33.96 10.27
N VAL A 134 -20.25 32.69 10.33
CA VAL A 134 -20.21 31.82 11.51
C VAL A 134 -18.87 32.01 12.22
N ASP A 135 -18.85 32.66 13.40
CA ASP A 135 -17.60 32.91 14.12
C ASP A 135 -17.08 31.61 14.73
N TYR A 136 -16.25 30.92 13.95
CA TYR A 136 -15.57 29.70 14.36
C TYR A 136 -14.67 29.91 15.59
N THR A 137 -14.34 31.15 15.96
CA THR A 137 -13.64 31.48 17.22
C THR A 137 -14.58 31.37 18.42
N GLU A 138 -15.84 31.80 18.30
CA GLU A 138 -16.85 31.58 19.35
C GLU A 138 -17.15 30.08 19.49
N ILE A 139 -17.32 29.37 18.37
CA ILE A 139 -17.49 27.91 18.36
C ILE A 139 -16.30 27.21 19.04
N TYR A 140 -15.06 27.53 18.65
CA TYR A 140 -13.88 26.95 19.29
C TYR A 140 -13.80 27.32 20.78
N ASN A 141 -14.12 28.56 21.15
CA ASN A 141 -14.16 28.96 22.56
C ASN A 141 -15.23 28.20 23.36
N GLY A 142 -16.35 27.81 22.73
CA GLY A 142 -17.39 26.97 23.33
C GLY A 142 -17.02 25.49 23.51
N PHE A 143 -16.00 24.97 22.80
CA PHE A 143 -15.59 23.57 22.92
C PHE A 143 -15.03 23.23 24.31
N SER A 144 -15.27 22.01 24.78
CA SER A 144 -14.66 21.51 26.01
C SER A 144 -13.13 21.40 25.89
N ALA A 145 -12.43 21.37 27.03
CA ALA A 145 -10.96 21.32 27.07
C ALA A 145 -10.39 20.06 26.39
N ALA A 146 -11.13 18.94 26.40
CA ALA A 146 -10.79 17.71 25.70
C ALA A 146 -10.81 17.89 24.18
N TRP A 147 -11.89 18.47 23.63
CA TRP A 147 -12.00 18.78 22.20
C TRP A 147 -10.96 19.81 21.74
N LYS A 148 -10.69 20.86 22.53
CA LYS A 148 -9.62 21.83 22.26
C LYS A 148 -8.24 21.17 22.17
N LYS A 149 -7.96 20.20 23.05
CA LYS A 149 -6.72 19.41 23.02
C LYS A 149 -6.64 18.54 21.77
N LEU A 150 -7.67 17.75 21.46
CA LEU A 150 -7.71 16.91 20.26
C LEU A 150 -7.44 17.73 18.98
N LEU A 151 -8.07 18.89 18.85
CA LEU A 151 -7.94 19.79 17.71
C LEU A 151 -6.56 20.46 17.63
N SER A 152 -5.92 20.73 18.76
CA SER A 152 -4.53 21.20 18.82
C SER A 152 -3.58 20.10 18.36
N ASP A 153 -3.73 18.89 18.92
CA ASP A 153 -2.80 17.78 18.74
C ASP A 153 -2.87 17.16 17.33
N ASP A 154 -4.07 16.80 16.84
CA ASP A 154 -4.24 16.11 15.54
C ASP A 154 -4.49 17.07 14.35
N HIS A 155 -4.97 18.29 14.59
CA HIS A 155 -5.44 19.20 13.54
C HIS A 155 -4.78 20.59 13.54
N GLN A 156 -3.90 20.90 14.50
CA GLN A 156 -3.19 22.19 14.61
C GLN A 156 -4.12 23.42 14.64
N ILE A 157 -5.29 23.27 15.27
CA ILE A 157 -6.25 24.35 15.55
C ILE A 157 -6.14 24.72 17.03
N THR A 158 -5.70 25.96 17.29
CA THR A 158 -5.43 26.47 18.64
C THR A 158 -6.17 27.79 18.85
N LYS A 159 -6.34 28.24 20.10
CA LYS A 159 -7.06 29.47 20.47
C LYS A 159 -6.65 30.72 19.67
N SER A 160 -5.41 30.78 19.16
CA SER A 160 -4.92 31.89 18.34
C SER A 160 -5.04 31.67 16.83
N LYS A 161 -5.13 30.44 16.31
CA LYS A 161 -4.98 30.17 14.87
C LYS A 161 -5.91 29.08 14.31
N ASN A 162 -6.27 29.27 13.04
CA ASN A 162 -6.91 28.29 12.15
C ASN A 162 -8.36 27.84 12.45
N HIS A 163 -9.12 28.53 13.31
CA HIS A 163 -10.54 28.15 13.60
C HIS A 163 -11.41 27.93 12.35
N LYS A 164 -11.24 28.75 11.28
CA LYS A 164 -11.95 28.58 9.99
C LYS A 164 -11.60 27.28 9.23
N ASN A 165 -10.82 26.37 9.81
CA ASN A 165 -10.56 25.02 9.30
C ASN A 165 -11.40 23.92 9.98
N ILE A 166 -12.09 24.19 11.11
CA ILE A 166 -13.02 23.24 11.76
C ILE A 166 -14.02 22.61 10.75
N PRO A 167 -14.74 23.38 9.91
CA PRO A 167 -15.69 22.82 8.94
C PRO A 167 -15.03 22.16 7.72
N LYS A 168 -13.68 22.09 7.67
CA LYS A 168 -12.91 21.45 6.59
C LYS A 168 -12.37 20.07 6.99
N ILE A 169 -12.46 19.70 8.27
CA ILE A 169 -12.01 18.40 8.77
C ILE A 169 -12.95 17.31 8.25
N THR A 170 -12.40 16.33 7.54
CA THR A 170 -13.14 15.20 6.95
C THR A 170 -12.94 13.89 7.72
N ARG A 171 -12.01 13.84 8.67
CA ARG A 171 -11.69 12.65 9.49
C ARG A 171 -11.43 13.03 10.94
N ILE A 172 -11.99 12.29 11.90
CA ILE A 172 -11.75 12.43 13.34
C ILE A 172 -11.55 11.05 13.98
N TYR A 173 -10.57 10.93 14.88
CA TYR A 173 -10.22 9.68 15.58
C TYR A 173 -10.15 9.94 17.10
N ILE A 174 -11.21 9.58 17.83
CA ILE A 174 -11.33 9.82 19.28
C ILE A 174 -10.77 8.62 20.05
N ARG A 175 -9.69 8.82 20.80
CA ARG A 175 -8.99 7.78 21.59
C ARG A 175 -9.37 7.82 23.07
N SER A 176 -9.12 6.73 23.80
CA SER A 176 -9.16 6.72 25.29
C SER A 176 -8.33 7.84 25.92
N SER A 177 -7.19 8.20 25.31
CA SER A 177 -6.27 9.23 25.81
C SER A 177 -6.87 10.64 25.81
N ASP A 178 -7.91 10.87 25.01
CA ASP A 178 -8.34 12.21 24.63
C ASP A 178 -9.42 12.74 25.60
N LYS A 179 -9.99 11.84 26.42
CA LYS A 179 -10.93 12.11 27.53
C LYS A 179 -12.19 12.90 27.13
N ILE A 180 -12.59 12.77 25.88
CA ILE A 180 -13.86 13.30 25.36
C ILE A 180 -15.00 12.45 25.93
N THR A 181 -15.87 13.06 26.75
CA THR A 181 -17.00 12.37 27.41
C THR A 181 -18.34 12.59 26.70
N SER A 182 -18.46 13.65 25.92
CA SER A 182 -19.58 13.95 25.02
C SER A 182 -19.07 14.28 23.63
N ILE A 183 -19.80 13.87 22.60
CA ILE A 183 -19.49 14.15 21.20
C ILE A 183 -20.41 15.20 20.57
N GLU A 184 -21.21 15.92 21.36
CA GLU A 184 -22.11 16.98 20.85
C GLU A 184 -21.40 18.10 20.06
N GLU A 185 -20.11 18.37 20.33
CA GLU A 185 -19.31 19.29 19.51
C GLU A 185 -19.15 18.84 18.04
N LEU A 186 -19.45 17.58 17.68
CA LEU A 186 -19.38 17.08 16.30
C LEU A 186 -20.29 17.85 15.31
N LYS A 187 -21.39 18.47 15.76
CA LYS A 187 -22.34 19.22 14.90
C LYS A 187 -21.70 20.34 14.08
N TYR A 188 -20.56 20.88 14.52
CA TYR A 188 -19.85 21.95 13.82
C TYR A 188 -18.92 21.45 12.69
N PHE A 189 -18.67 20.14 12.61
CA PHE A 189 -17.77 19.50 11.64
C PHE A 189 -18.53 19.11 10.36
N THR A 190 -19.07 20.11 9.67
CA THR A 190 -20.04 19.94 8.57
C THR A 190 -19.56 19.10 7.38
N LYS A 191 -18.26 18.86 7.22
CA LYS A 191 -17.65 18.02 6.18
C LYS A 191 -17.07 16.69 6.68
N LEU A 192 -17.38 16.26 7.91
CA LEU A 192 -16.89 14.99 8.46
C LEU A 192 -17.42 13.80 7.63
N GLU A 193 -16.51 13.01 7.06
CA GLU A 193 -16.83 11.82 6.24
C GLU A 193 -16.54 10.51 6.98
N GLU A 194 -15.52 10.49 7.85
CA GLU A 194 -15.06 9.29 8.56
C GLU A 194 -14.82 9.61 10.04
N LEU A 195 -15.40 8.81 10.94
CA LEU A 195 -15.30 8.98 12.39
C LEU A 195 -14.95 7.65 13.08
N THR A 196 -13.99 7.67 13.99
CA THR A 196 -13.76 6.56 14.93
C THR A 196 -13.95 7.03 16.36
N ILE A 197 -14.65 6.25 17.18
CA ILE A 197 -14.81 6.47 18.61
C ILE A 197 -14.39 5.22 19.37
N TYR A 198 -13.27 5.29 20.09
CA TYR A 198 -12.62 4.12 20.68
C TYR A 198 -13.19 3.70 22.06
N GLU A 199 -14.04 4.54 22.66
CA GLU A 199 -14.77 4.25 23.91
C GLU A 199 -16.22 4.79 23.83
N PRO A 200 -17.15 4.30 24.67
CA PRO A 200 -18.52 4.82 24.72
C PRO A 200 -18.58 6.28 25.17
N THR A 201 -19.31 7.13 24.45
CA THR A 201 -19.43 8.57 24.72
C THR A 201 -20.88 9.04 24.66
N SER A 202 -21.21 10.08 25.43
CA SER A 202 -22.55 10.68 25.44
C SER A 202 -22.78 11.60 24.23
N GLY A 203 -24.04 11.96 23.96
CA GLY A 203 -24.39 12.88 22.86
C GLY A 203 -24.52 12.23 21.47
N ALA A 204 -24.52 10.90 21.37
CA ALA A 204 -24.50 10.14 20.11
C ALA A 204 -25.65 10.44 19.12
N SER A 205 -26.74 11.07 19.57
CA SER A 205 -27.83 11.57 18.70
C SER A 205 -27.33 12.56 17.64
N VAL A 206 -26.27 13.33 17.93
CA VAL A 206 -25.65 14.29 17.00
C VAL A 206 -25.19 13.64 15.69
N LEU A 207 -24.88 12.34 15.71
CA LEU A 207 -24.37 11.61 14.54
C LEU A 207 -25.40 11.52 13.41
N ALA A 208 -26.70 11.62 13.73
CA ALA A 208 -27.78 11.70 12.75
C ALA A 208 -27.83 13.06 12.00
N GLU A 209 -27.23 14.12 12.57
CA GLU A 209 -27.16 15.45 11.94
C GLU A 209 -26.01 15.56 10.93
N LEU A 210 -25.04 14.65 10.99
CA LEU A 210 -23.81 14.66 10.19
C LEU A 210 -24.04 14.14 8.77
N LYS A 211 -24.70 14.95 7.94
CA LYS A 211 -25.14 14.61 6.56
C LYS A 211 -24.04 14.09 5.61
N ASN A 212 -22.77 14.33 5.90
CA ASN A 212 -21.63 13.88 5.09
C ASN A 212 -20.94 12.61 5.64
N LEU A 213 -21.35 12.09 6.81
CA LEU A 213 -20.72 10.95 7.46
C LEU A 213 -21.01 9.65 6.70
N LYS A 214 -19.97 9.09 6.08
CA LYS A 214 -20.03 7.86 5.27
C LYS A 214 -19.50 6.64 6.02
N LYS A 215 -18.57 6.83 6.95
CA LYS A 215 -17.92 5.73 7.68
C LYS A 215 -17.90 6.02 9.18
N ILE A 216 -18.31 5.05 9.97
CA ILE A 216 -18.14 5.10 11.43
C ILE A 216 -17.53 3.80 11.96
N THR A 217 -16.61 3.93 12.91
CA THR A 217 -16.00 2.82 13.63
C THR A 217 -16.24 3.02 15.13
N LEU A 218 -16.85 2.05 15.81
CA LEU A 218 -17.20 2.12 17.23
C LEU A 218 -16.58 0.95 17.99
N ASN A 219 -15.80 1.25 19.05
CA ASN A 219 -15.07 0.24 19.84
C ASN A 219 -15.61 0.17 21.29
N LYS A 220 -15.88 -1.04 21.81
CA LYS A 220 -16.43 -1.34 23.16
C LYS A 220 -17.82 -0.77 23.50
N TRP A 221 -18.57 -0.24 22.53
CA TRP A 221 -19.96 0.20 22.76
C TRP A 221 -20.83 -0.99 23.17
N ASN A 222 -21.91 -0.76 23.94
CA ASN A 222 -22.90 -1.79 24.20
C ASN A 222 -23.87 -1.88 23.02
N VAL A 223 -24.21 -3.10 22.57
CA VAL A 223 -25.12 -3.32 21.44
C VAL A 223 -26.49 -2.63 21.62
N LYS A 224 -26.93 -2.47 22.87
CA LYS A 224 -28.20 -1.81 23.24
C LYS A 224 -28.21 -0.32 22.92
N ASP A 225 -27.04 0.32 23.03
CA ASP A 225 -26.89 1.77 22.86
C ASP A 225 -26.71 2.15 21.39
N LEU A 226 -26.41 1.19 20.50
CA LEU A 226 -26.16 1.43 19.07
C LEU A 226 -27.39 1.86 18.24
N SER A 227 -28.57 1.94 18.86
CA SER A 227 -29.83 2.25 18.17
C SER A 227 -29.87 3.62 17.47
N PHE A 228 -29.05 4.59 17.87
CA PHE A 228 -28.90 5.88 17.18
C PHE A 228 -28.42 5.73 15.72
N LEU A 229 -27.68 4.65 15.41
CA LEU A 229 -27.19 4.37 14.05
C LEU A 229 -28.33 4.17 13.04
N ASN A 230 -29.53 3.81 13.50
CA ASN A 230 -30.73 3.71 12.64
C ASN A 230 -31.11 5.05 11.99
N SER A 231 -30.75 6.18 12.61
CA SER A 231 -31.00 7.52 12.06
C SER A 231 -29.91 8.01 11.10
N CYS A 232 -28.77 7.30 11.02
CA CYS A 232 -27.58 7.74 10.29
C CYS A 232 -27.62 7.29 8.82
N ALA A 233 -28.59 7.80 8.06
CA ALA A 233 -28.93 7.33 6.71
C ALA A 233 -27.83 7.49 5.63
N GLY A 234 -26.78 8.29 5.89
CA GLY A 234 -25.66 8.52 4.96
C GLY A 234 -24.54 7.47 5.00
N LEU A 235 -24.57 6.52 5.94
CA LEU A 235 -23.47 5.59 6.17
C LEU A 235 -23.33 4.54 5.03
N GLU A 236 -22.14 4.51 4.45
CA GLU A 236 -21.67 3.49 3.49
C GLU A 236 -21.00 2.31 4.21
N LYS A 237 -20.33 2.56 5.34
CA LYS A 237 -19.58 1.56 6.12
C LYS A 237 -19.77 1.77 7.63
N ILE A 238 -19.96 0.68 8.37
CA ILE A 238 -20.07 0.67 9.83
C ILE A 238 -19.19 -0.47 10.34
N ASP A 239 -18.11 -0.14 11.05
CA ASP A 239 -17.26 -1.13 11.72
C ASP A 239 -17.55 -1.13 13.23
N LEU A 240 -17.84 -2.31 13.77
CA LEU A 240 -18.23 -2.50 15.17
C LEU A 240 -17.23 -3.43 15.84
N GLU A 241 -16.44 -2.91 16.77
CA GLU A 241 -15.28 -3.59 17.37
C GLU A 241 -15.47 -3.83 18.87
N TYR A 242 -15.24 -5.06 19.34
CA TYR A 242 -15.34 -5.44 20.75
C TYR A 242 -16.67 -5.06 21.42
N ILE A 243 -17.76 -5.06 20.65
CA ILE A 243 -19.10 -4.64 21.12
C ILE A 243 -19.60 -5.56 22.23
N GLN A 244 -20.07 -4.94 23.32
CA GLN A 244 -20.50 -5.60 24.54
C GLN A 244 -22.01 -5.88 24.53
N GLY A 245 -22.46 -6.77 25.43
CA GLY A 245 -23.89 -7.04 25.67
C GLY A 245 -24.53 -8.17 24.86
N PHE A 246 -23.80 -8.76 23.89
CA PHE A 246 -24.23 -9.93 23.11
C PHE A 246 -24.42 -11.22 23.94
N GLU A 247 -23.89 -11.26 25.17
CA GLU A 247 -24.17 -12.31 26.16
C GLU A 247 -25.63 -12.30 26.65
N SER A 248 -26.34 -11.17 26.50
CA SER A 248 -27.76 -11.05 26.85
C SER A 248 -28.66 -11.36 25.65
N ASN A 249 -29.89 -11.81 25.92
CA ASN A 249 -30.92 -12.10 24.91
C ASN A 249 -31.51 -10.81 24.28
N PHE A 250 -30.64 -9.88 23.87
CA PHE A 250 -31.03 -8.64 23.20
C PHE A 250 -31.31 -8.91 21.71
N ASP A 251 -32.49 -8.49 21.24
CA ASP A 251 -32.85 -8.61 19.84
C ASP A 251 -32.27 -7.45 19.01
N CYS A 252 -31.48 -7.80 18.00
CA CYS A 252 -30.86 -6.89 17.05
C CYS A 252 -31.62 -6.83 15.71
N SER A 253 -32.82 -7.41 15.61
CA SER A 253 -33.62 -7.51 14.38
C SER A 253 -33.97 -6.16 13.73
N ASP A 254 -34.17 -5.12 14.55
CA ASP A 254 -34.41 -3.75 14.10
C ASP A 254 -33.15 -2.87 14.05
N LEU A 255 -31.96 -3.40 14.41
CA LEU A 255 -30.71 -2.65 14.33
C LEU A 255 -30.22 -2.57 12.88
N LEU A 256 -30.12 -1.35 12.37
CA LEU A 256 -29.67 -1.01 11.01
C LEU A 256 -30.41 -1.74 9.88
N LYS A 257 -31.64 -2.19 10.14
CA LYS A 257 -32.50 -2.99 9.26
C LYS A 257 -32.61 -2.42 7.83
N GLU A 258 -32.98 -1.14 7.74
CA GLU A 258 -33.12 -0.40 6.48
C GLU A 258 -31.78 0.15 5.94
N SER A 259 -30.68 -0.01 6.67
CA SER A 259 -29.39 0.55 6.27
C SER A 259 -28.78 -0.20 5.10
N LYS A 260 -28.27 0.54 4.12
CA LYS A 260 -27.55 0.02 2.94
C LYS A 260 -26.04 -0.09 3.18
N ALA A 261 -25.57 0.28 4.38
CA ALA A 261 -24.16 0.20 4.75
C ALA A 261 -23.62 -1.23 4.68
N LYS A 262 -22.30 -1.33 4.45
CA LYS A 262 -21.52 -2.52 4.82
C LYS A 262 -21.27 -2.48 6.32
N ILE A 263 -21.93 -3.38 7.05
CA ILE A 263 -21.81 -3.50 8.50
C ILE A 263 -20.88 -4.67 8.80
N HIS A 264 -19.82 -4.42 9.55
CA HIS A 264 -18.85 -5.42 10.00
C HIS A 264 -18.87 -5.49 11.52
N LEU A 265 -18.92 -6.70 12.08
CA LEU A 265 -18.88 -6.95 13.52
C LEU A 265 -17.69 -7.82 13.89
N HIS A 266 -16.81 -7.28 14.73
CA HIS A 266 -15.57 -7.88 15.20
C HIS A 266 -15.67 -8.18 16.70
N LEU A 267 -15.86 -9.44 17.03
CA LEU A 267 -15.91 -9.97 18.41
C LEU A 267 -14.67 -10.84 18.73
N ASP A 268 -13.61 -10.69 17.92
CA ASP A 268 -12.43 -11.53 17.97
C ASP A 268 -11.73 -11.48 19.34
N SER A 269 -11.31 -12.65 19.83
CA SER A 269 -10.73 -12.84 21.18
C SER A 269 -11.63 -12.52 22.37
N ILE A 270 -12.94 -12.30 22.17
CA ILE A 270 -13.91 -12.34 23.28
C ILE A 270 -14.22 -13.80 23.61
N GLU A 271 -14.04 -14.21 24.87
CA GLU A 271 -14.36 -15.56 25.32
C GLU A 271 -15.85 -15.68 25.63
N PHE A 272 -16.57 -16.52 24.88
CA PHE A 272 -17.97 -16.83 25.15
C PHE A 272 -18.11 -18.27 25.65
N GLU A 273 -19.05 -18.51 26.58
CA GLU A 273 -19.42 -19.87 27.03
C GLU A 273 -20.01 -20.71 25.87
N ARG A 274 -20.77 -20.04 24.99
CA ARG A 274 -21.44 -20.58 23.81
C ARG A 274 -21.64 -19.45 22.79
N PHE A 275 -21.98 -19.76 21.55
CA PHE A 275 -22.24 -18.72 20.53
C PHE A 275 -23.37 -17.76 21.00
N PRO A 276 -23.16 -16.44 20.98
CA PRO A 276 -24.18 -15.46 21.38
C PRO A 276 -25.30 -15.39 20.34
N VAL A 277 -26.43 -16.05 20.62
CA VAL A 277 -27.59 -16.14 19.72
C VAL A 277 -28.13 -14.76 19.32
N ALA A 278 -27.96 -13.74 20.16
CA ALA A 278 -28.27 -12.34 19.83
C ALA A 278 -27.63 -11.88 18.51
N VAL A 279 -26.39 -12.30 18.19
CA VAL A 279 -25.72 -11.94 16.93
C VAL A 279 -26.51 -12.45 15.71
N THR A 280 -27.18 -13.61 15.79
CA THR A 280 -27.93 -14.17 14.66
C THR A 280 -29.27 -13.46 14.38
N THR A 281 -29.65 -12.51 15.24
CA THR A 281 -30.80 -11.61 15.00
C THR A 281 -30.44 -10.37 14.18
N PHE A 282 -29.16 -10.04 14.04
CA PHE A 282 -28.67 -8.81 13.39
C PHE A 282 -28.71 -8.92 11.85
N GLN A 283 -29.91 -8.95 11.27
CA GLN A 283 -30.17 -9.31 9.85
C GLN A 283 -29.47 -8.42 8.82
N SER A 284 -29.10 -7.19 9.19
CA SER A 284 -28.42 -6.20 8.34
C SER A 284 -26.92 -6.47 8.16
N LEU A 285 -26.32 -7.34 8.99
CA LEU A 285 -24.89 -7.60 9.08
C LEU A 285 -24.29 -8.17 7.78
N THR A 286 -23.14 -7.63 7.35
CA THR A 286 -22.48 -8.03 6.08
C THR A 286 -21.14 -8.75 6.27
N SER A 287 -20.46 -8.56 7.41
CA SER A 287 -19.28 -9.34 7.81
C SER A 287 -19.33 -9.63 9.31
N LEU A 288 -19.00 -10.86 9.71
CA LEU A 288 -18.86 -11.26 11.11
C LEU A 288 -17.49 -11.91 11.33
N SER A 289 -16.79 -11.50 12.39
CA SER A 289 -15.53 -12.07 12.83
C SER A 289 -15.66 -12.47 14.30
N MET A 290 -15.49 -13.77 14.56
CA MET A 290 -15.52 -14.40 15.88
C MET A 290 -14.31 -15.34 16.05
N SER A 291 -13.14 -14.84 15.64
CA SER A 291 -11.89 -15.58 15.71
C SER A 291 -11.41 -15.68 17.16
N LYS A 292 -10.91 -16.85 17.57
CA LYS A 292 -10.37 -17.09 18.94
C LYS A 292 -11.40 -16.86 20.06
N CYS A 293 -12.65 -17.27 19.84
CA CYS A 293 -13.78 -17.07 20.76
C CYS A 293 -14.14 -18.30 21.63
N ASN A 294 -13.27 -19.32 21.66
CA ASN A 294 -13.48 -20.61 22.35
C ASN A 294 -14.67 -21.48 21.87
N LEU A 295 -15.34 -21.10 20.77
CA LEU A 295 -16.60 -21.70 20.30
C LEU A 295 -16.45 -23.20 19.96
N THR A 296 -17.34 -24.03 20.48
CA THR A 296 -17.45 -25.47 20.17
C THR A 296 -18.55 -25.79 19.15
N GLU A 297 -19.58 -24.94 19.07
CA GLU A 297 -20.72 -25.08 18.16
C GLU A 297 -21.18 -23.73 17.60
N ILE A 298 -21.94 -23.77 16.49
CA ILE A 298 -22.62 -22.63 15.87
C ILE A 298 -24.12 -22.98 15.80
N PRO A 299 -25.04 -22.08 16.19
CA PRO A 299 -26.48 -22.40 16.27
C PRO A 299 -27.14 -22.39 14.89
N GLU A 300 -28.18 -23.20 14.70
CA GLU A 300 -29.03 -23.24 13.50
C GLU A 300 -29.54 -21.86 13.04
N SER A 301 -29.74 -20.93 13.98
CA SER A 301 -30.17 -19.56 13.71
C SER A 301 -29.14 -18.73 12.94
N ILE A 302 -27.88 -19.17 12.79
CA ILE A 302 -26.87 -18.48 11.96
C ILE A 302 -27.39 -18.23 10.53
N GLY A 303 -28.21 -19.15 10.00
CA GLY A 303 -28.85 -19.06 8.69
C GLY A 303 -29.83 -17.90 8.48
N ASN A 304 -30.07 -17.09 9.52
CA ASN A 304 -30.86 -15.85 9.48
C ASN A 304 -30.07 -14.65 8.93
N LEU A 305 -28.74 -14.70 8.92
CA LEU A 305 -27.87 -13.59 8.50
C LEU A 305 -27.83 -13.44 6.96
N LYS A 306 -28.96 -13.11 6.34
CA LYS A 306 -29.14 -13.13 4.87
C LYS A 306 -28.24 -12.19 4.08
N ARG A 307 -27.67 -11.17 4.72
CA ARG A 307 -26.76 -10.18 4.10
C ARG A 307 -25.28 -10.48 4.31
N ILE A 308 -24.92 -11.56 5.01
CA ILE A 308 -23.51 -11.87 5.29
C ILE A 308 -22.77 -12.29 4.02
N THR A 309 -21.64 -11.63 3.76
CA THR A 309 -20.75 -11.88 2.62
C THR A 309 -19.40 -12.44 3.06
N LYS A 310 -18.99 -12.19 4.32
CA LYS A 310 -17.74 -12.65 4.92
C LYS A 310 -17.97 -13.16 6.34
N LEU A 311 -17.38 -14.31 6.67
CA LEU A 311 -17.47 -14.93 7.99
C LEU A 311 -16.13 -15.54 8.41
N ASP A 312 -15.57 -15.09 9.54
CA ASP A 312 -14.39 -15.69 10.18
C ASP A 312 -14.78 -16.34 11.52
N LEU A 313 -14.51 -17.65 11.61
CA LEU A 313 -14.72 -18.51 12.77
C LEU A 313 -13.40 -19.20 13.19
N GLY A 314 -12.25 -18.60 12.85
CA GLY A 314 -10.94 -19.20 13.07
C GLY A 314 -10.56 -19.36 14.55
N LYS A 315 -9.57 -20.20 14.85
CA LYS A 315 -8.99 -20.37 16.21
C LYS A 315 -10.02 -20.76 17.28
N ASN A 316 -11.03 -21.52 16.88
CA ASN A 316 -12.09 -22.04 17.74
C ASN A 316 -11.92 -23.57 17.91
N LYS A 317 -12.96 -24.24 18.42
CA LYS A 317 -13.00 -25.69 18.70
C LYS A 317 -14.10 -26.38 17.87
N LEU A 318 -14.44 -25.81 16.71
CA LEU A 318 -15.52 -26.29 15.85
C LEU A 318 -15.10 -27.59 15.14
N THR A 319 -16.00 -28.57 15.13
CA THR A 319 -15.86 -29.85 14.41
C THR A 319 -16.81 -29.97 13.21
N THR A 320 -17.90 -29.21 13.21
CA THR A 320 -18.95 -29.21 12.18
C THR A 320 -19.70 -27.86 12.17
N LEU A 321 -20.63 -27.69 11.22
CA LEU A 321 -21.52 -26.53 11.11
C LEU A 321 -22.99 -26.97 10.96
N PRO A 322 -23.95 -26.18 11.47
CA PRO A 322 -25.37 -26.50 11.42
C PRO A 322 -25.91 -26.58 9.98
N ALA A 323 -27.07 -27.22 9.81
CA ALA A 323 -27.76 -27.29 8.51
C ALA A 323 -28.20 -25.90 8.04
N GLY A 324 -28.66 -25.04 8.96
CA GLY A 324 -28.99 -23.65 8.72
C GLY A 324 -27.85 -22.81 8.12
N PHE A 325 -26.59 -23.23 8.27
CA PHE A 325 -25.44 -22.56 7.64
C PHE A 325 -25.55 -22.55 6.09
N GLY A 326 -26.17 -23.58 5.50
CA GLY A 326 -26.43 -23.65 4.06
C GLY A 326 -27.45 -22.63 3.54
N ARG A 327 -28.03 -21.80 4.42
CA ARG A 327 -28.96 -20.72 4.08
C ARG A 327 -28.28 -19.34 3.99
N LEU A 328 -26.95 -19.29 4.10
CA LEU A 328 -26.13 -18.07 3.98
C LEU A 328 -25.81 -17.76 2.50
N GLU A 329 -26.86 -17.58 1.70
CA GLU A 329 -26.79 -17.56 0.23
C GLU A 329 -25.90 -16.46 -0.37
N GLN A 330 -25.58 -15.40 0.38
CA GLN A 330 -24.70 -14.30 -0.05
C GLN A 330 -23.22 -14.48 0.39
N LEU A 331 -22.89 -15.56 1.13
CA LEU A 331 -21.55 -15.76 1.67
C LEU A 331 -20.55 -16.03 0.55
N ALA A 332 -19.53 -15.16 0.45
CA ALA A 332 -18.46 -15.20 -0.54
C ALA A 332 -17.10 -15.58 0.07
N GLU A 333 -16.86 -15.24 1.34
CA GLU A 333 -15.61 -15.54 2.03
C GLU A 333 -15.88 -16.27 3.36
N LEU A 334 -15.25 -17.44 3.55
CA LEU A 334 -15.37 -18.25 4.77
C LEU A 334 -13.99 -18.67 5.30
N PHE A 335 -13.68 -18.26 6.52
CA PHE A 335 -12.46 -18.62 7.24
C PHE A 335 -12.81 -19.49 8.46
N MET A 336 -12.26 -20.71 8.47
CA MET A 336 -12.46 -21.73 9.51
C MET A 336 -11.10 -22.29 9.97
N ASN A 337 -10.03 -21.51 9.81
CA ASN A 337 -8.65 -21.89 10.12
C ASN A 337 -8.48 -22.24 11.61
N PHE A 338 -7.51 -23.07 11.99
CA PHE A 338 -7.21 -23.43 13.39
C PHE A 338 -8.46 -23.95 14.13
N ASN A 339 -9.04 -25.05 13.63
CA ASN A 339 -10.24 -25.68 14.20
C ASN A 339 -10.07 -27.22 14.21
N GLN A 340 -11.17 -27.96 14.38
CA GLN A 340 -11.18 -29.43 14.52
C GLN A 340 -12.04 -30.10 13.45
N PHE A 341 -12.20 -29.47 12.28
CA PHE A 341 -12.95 -30.03 11.16
C PHE A 341 -12.23 -31.24 10.56
N THR A 342 -12.94 -32.35 10.40
CA THR A 342 -12.44 -33.59 9.77
C THR A 342 -12.84 -33.74 8.30
N THR A 343 -13.78 -32.92 7.84
CA THR A 343 -14.13 -32.69 6.43
C THR A 343 -14.81 -31.31 6.29
N ILE A 344 -15.06 -30.86 5.06
CA ILE A 344 -15.88 -29.66 4.81
C ILE A 344 -17.37 -30.04 4.95
N PRO A 345 -18.15 -29.41 5.85
CA PRO A 345 -19.55 -29.79 6.08
C PRO A 345 -20.44 -29.67 4.83
N GLU A 346 -21.48 -30.52 4.74
CA GLU A 346 -22.45 -30.49 3.63
C GLU A 346 -23.13 -29.11 3.48
N SER A 347 -23.37 -28.42 4.59
CA SER A 347 -23.95 -27.08 4.61
C SER A 347 -23.03 -26.01 4.00
N VAL A 348 -21.71 -26.19 4.00
CA VAL A 348 -20.76 -25.28 3.33
C VAL A 348 -20.76 -25.51 1.82
N VAL A 349 -20.73 -26.77 1.36
CA VAL A 349 -20.71 -27.07 -0.09
C VAL A 349 -22.02 -26.78 -0.82
N SER A 350 -23.09 -26.44 -0.09
CA SER A 350 -24.32 -25.90 -0.68
C SER A 350 -24.23 -24.43 -1.11
N LEU A 351 -23.23 -23.68 -0.62
CA LEU A 351 -23.12 -22.23 -0.79
C LEU A 351 -22.41 -21.84 -2.11
N LYS A 352 -23.17 -21.89 -3.20
CA LYS A 352 -22.71 -21.68 -4.60
C LYS A 352 -21.99 -20.35 -4.87
N ASN A 353 -22.16 -19.34 -4.01
CA ASN A 353 -21.53 -18.02 -4.13
C ASN A 353 -20.18 -17.90 -3.39
N LEU A 354 -19.72 -18.93 -2.68
CA LEU A 354 -18.40 -18.94 -2.04
C LEU A 354 -17.29 -18.81 -3.09
N LYS A 355 -16.44 -17.80 -2.90
CA LYS A 355 -15.24 -17.49 -3.67
C LYS A 355 -13.96 -17.89 -2.93
N ILE A 356 -13.95 -17.76 -1.61
CA ILE A 356 -12.79 -18.08 -0.76
C ILE A 356 -13.22 -18.99 0.37
N ILE A 357 -12.58 -20.17 0.48
CA ILE A 357 -12.63 -21.04 1.65
C ILE A 357 -11.22 -21.24 2.18
N SER A 358 -11.03 -20.97 3.48
CA SER A 358 -9.79 -21.26 4.19
C SER A 358 -10.07 -22.14 5.42
N VAL A 359 -9.46 -23.32 5.43
CA VAL A 359 -9.54 -24.35 6.47
C VAL A 359 -8.13 -24.80 6.87
N LEU A 360 -7.19 -23.85 6.91
CA LEU A 360 -5.80 -24.08 7.31
C LEU A 360 -5.73 -24.58 8.77
N GLU A 361 -4.77 -25.42 9.12
CA GLU A 361 -4.60 -26.00 10.46
C GLU A 361 -5.91 -26.64 10.99
N ASN A 362 -6.28 -27.77 10.37
CA ASN A 362 -7.46 -28.56 10.70
C ASN A 362 -7.14 -30.06 10.60
N GLN A 363 -8.17 -30.92 10.70
CA GLN A 363 -8.03 -32.37 10.70
C GLN A 363 -8.62 -33.03 9.43
N ILE A 364 -8.75 -32.26 8.34
CA ILE A 364 -9.47 -32.69 7.13
C ILE A 364 -8.74 -33.85 6.46
N SER A 365 -9.37 -35.02 6.44
CA SER A 365 -8.82 -36.25 5.84
C SER A 365 -9.33 -36.50 4.42
N SER A 366 -10.47 -35.90 4.05
CA SER A 366 -11.08 -35.96 2.72
C SER A 366 -11.96 -34.74 2.44
N LEU A 367 -12.08 -34.36 1.17
CA LEU A 367 -13.09 -33.42 0.68
C LEU A 367 -14.33 -34.21 0.20
N PRO A 368 -15.55 -33.69 0.41
CA PRO A 368 -16.77 -34.36 -0.06
C PRO A 368 -16.90 -34.28 -1.59
N ASP A 369 -17.45 -35.32 -2.24
CA ASP A 369 -17.66 -35.32 -3.70
C ASP A 369 -18.49 -34.11 -4.18
N LYS A 370 -19.44 -33.67 -3.35
CA LYS A 370 -20.28 -32.48 -3.55
C LYS A 370 -19.50 -31.15 -3.65
N ILE A 371 -18.17 -31.12 -3.49
CA ILE A 371 -17.33 -29.92 -3.60
C ILE A 371 -17.56 -29.18 -4.93
N GLU A 372 -17.86 -29.90 -6.02
CA GLU A 372 -18.17 -29.34 -7.35
C GLU A 372 -19.32 -28.32 -7.39
N ASN A 373 -20.21 -28.31 -6.39
CA ASN A 373 -21.29 -27.32 -6.27
C ASN A 373 -20.75 -25.89 -6.04
N LEU A 374 -19.51 -25.76 -5.55
CA LEU A 374 -18.82 -24.50 -5.31
C LEU A 374 -18.26 -23.90 -6.62
N THR A 375 -19.12 -23.78 -7.63
CA THR A 375 -18.76 -23.33 -8.99
C THR A 375 -18.11 -21.93 -9.05
N SER A 376 -18.36 -21.08 -8.04
CA SER A 376 -17.77 -19.74 -7.91
C SER A 376 -16.43 -19.70 -7.16
N LEU A 377 -15.91 -20.84 -6.69
CA LEU A 377 -14.73 -20.88 -5.81
C LEU A 377 -13.45 -20.49 -6.56
N GLU A 378 -12.84 -19.38 -6.14
CA GLU A 378 -11.61 -18.82 -6.71
C GLU A 378 -10.37 -19.24 -5.90
N ALA A 379 -10.50 -19.43 -4.59
CA ALA A 379 -9.41 -19.86 -3.71
C ALA A 379 -9.84 -20.90 -2.66
N LEU A 380 -9.09 -22.00 -2.58
CA LEU A 380 -9.24 -23.05 -1.57
C LEU A 380 -7.91 -23.27 -0.84
N ASN A 381 -7.91 -23.07 0.47
CA ASN A 381 -6.73 -23.26 1.33
C ASN A 381 -6.95 -24.38 2.35
N LEU A 382 -6.18 -25.46 2.19
CA LEU A 382 -6.17 -26.69 2.97
C LEU A 382 -4.78 -26.96 3.60
N HIS A 383 -3.93 -25.93 3.74
CA HIS A 383 -2.62 -26.06 4.40
C HIS A 383 -2.74 -26.68 5.81
N GLU A 384 -1.82 -27.56 6.19
CA GLU A 384 -1.80 -28.23 7.50
C GLU A 384 -3.10 -28.99 7.80
N ASN A 385 -3.31 -30.08 7.07
CA ASN A 385 -4.45 -30.98 7.19
C ASN A 385 -4.00 -32.45 7.03
N GLN A 386 -4.94 -33.38 6.81
CA GLN A 386 -4.69 -34.82 6.80
C GLN A 386 -5.04 -35.49 5.45
N LEU A 387 -5.17 -34.71 4.36
CA LEU A 387 -5.51 -35.21 3.04
C LEU A 387 -4.40 -36.11 2.48
N SER A 388 -4.78 -37.24 1.90
CA SER A 388 -3.89 -38.11 1.11
C SER A 388 -4.27 -38.18 -0.37
N ASN A 389 -5.46 -37.68 -0.73
CA ASN A 389 -5.98 -37.59 -2.09
C ASN A 389 -6.90 -36.36 -2.23
N LEU A 390 -7.37 -36.12 -3.45
CA LEU A 390 -8.46 -35.19 -3.76
C LEU A 390 -9.56 -35.96 -4.51
N PRO A 391 -10.85 -35.64 -4.34
CA PRO A 391 -11.92 -36.24 -5.13
C PRO A 391 -11.81 -35.80 -6.60
N THR A 392 -12.19 -36.68 -7.53
CA THR A 392 -12.15 -36.38 -8.97
C THR A 392 -13.06 -35.20 -9.34
N THR A 393 -14.15 -34.97 -8.60
CA THR A 393 -15.07 -33.85 -8.78
C THR A 393 -14.43 -32.48 -8.55
N ILE A 394 -13.24 -32.39 -7.92
CA ILE A 394 -12.52 -31.11 -7.78
C ILE A 394 -12.21 -30.47 -9.14
N GLN A 395 -12.05 -31.26 -10.21
CA GLN A 395 -11.83 -30.76 -11.58
C GLN A 395 -12.98 -29.88 -12.11
N ASN A 396 -14.17 -30.00 -11.51
CA ASN A 396 -15.36 -29.24 -11.89
C ASN A 396 -15.39 -27.83 -11.27
N LEU A 397 -14.44 -27.51 -10.37
CA LEU A 397 -14.23 -26.15 -9.82
C LEU A 397 -13.63 -25.21 -10.86
N SER A 398 -14.40 -24.91 -11.91
CA SER A 398 -13.95 -24.14 -13.07
C SER A 398 -13.47 -22.72 -12.77
N SER A 399 -13.85 -22.12 -11.64
CA SER A 399 -13.40 -20.80 -11.21
C SER A 399 -12.07 -20.81 -10.42
N LEU A 400 -11.53 -21.99 -10.07
CA LEU A 400 -10.45 -22.10 -9.08
C LEU A 400 -9.10 -21.59 -9.61
N ILE A 401 -8.62 -20.50 -9.01
CA ILE A 401 -7.38 -19.79 -9.34
C ILE A 401 -6.25 -20.15 -8.38
N LYS A 402 -6.56 -20.44 -7.11
CA LYS A 402 -5.59 -20.84 -6.08
C LYS A 402 -6.02 -22.10 -5.34
N LEU A 403 -5.14 -23.10 -5.31
CA LEU A 403 -5.27 -24.31 -4.50
C LEU A 403 -4.02 -24.48 -3.65
N VAL A 404 -4.20 -24.56 -2.33
CA VAL A 404 -3.12 -24.85 -1.38
C VAL A 404 -3.45 -26.13 -0.64
N VAL A 405 -2.64 -27.16 -0.83
CA VAL A 405 -2.74 -28.49 -0.18
C VAL A 405 -1.39 -28.90 0.46
N SER A 406 -0.53 -27.92 0.70
CA SER A 406 0.75 -28.10 1.41
C SER A 406 0.57 -28.66 2.82
N LYS A 407 1.58 -29.32 3.37
CA LYS A 407 1.62 -29.83 4.75
C LYS A 407 0.46 -30.79 5.03
N ASN A 408 0.35 -31.82 4.21
CA ASN A 408 -0.70 -32.84 4.25
C ASN A 408 -0.06 -34.25 4.22
N LYS A 409 -0.80 -35.28 3.81
CA LYS A 409 -0.37 -36.69 3.78
C LYS A 409 -0.31 -37.24 2.34
N PHE A 410 -0.05 -36.39 1.34
CA PHE A 410 0.10 -36.85 -0.05
C PHE A 410 1.42 -37.62 -0.22
N SER A 411 1.32 -38.91 -0.59
CA SER A 411 2.46 -39.76 -1.02
C SER A 411 2.78 -39.61 -2.51
N ASP A 412 1.84 -39.09 -3.28
CA ASP A 412 1.87 -38.99 -4.73
C ASP A 412 1.24 -37.66 -5.17
N PHE A 413 1.54 -37.22 -6.39
CA PHE A 413 0.97 -35.97 -6.89
C PHE A 413 -0.58 -36.09 -6.99
N PRO A 414 -1.35 -35.09 -6.53
CA PRO A 414 -2.81 -35.11 -6.60
C PRO A 414 -3.32 -34.91 -8.05
N GLU A 415 -3.37 -35.98 -8.85
CA GLU A 415 -3.74 -35.93 -10.28
C GLU A 415 -5.04 -35.17 -10.63
N PRO A 416 -6.12 -35.17 -9.81
CA PRO A 416 -7.30 -34.34 -10.08
C PRO A 416 -6.99 -32.83 -10.20
N ALA A 417 -5.93 -32.33 -9.54
CA ALA A 417 -5.50 -30.94 -9.66
C ALA A 417 -4.97 -30.57 -11.06
N LEU A 418 -4.51 -31.55 -11.85
CA LEU A 418 -4.04 -31.35 -13.23
C LEU A 418 -5.14 -30.90 -14.20
N HIS A 419 -6.41 -31.06 -13.79
CA HIS A 419 -7.58 -30.80 -14.63
C HIS A 419 -8.24 -29.44 -14.31
N LEU A 420 -7.66 -28.67 -13.37
CA LEU A 420 -8.12 -27.35 -12.93
C LEU A 420 -7.77 -26.26 -13.96
N LYS A 421 -8.63 -26.09 -14.98
CA LYS A 421 -8.39 -25.26 -16.18
C LYS A 421 -7.95 -23.81 -15.95
N ASN A 422 -8.32 -23.20 -14.82
CA ASN A 422 -8.04 -21.80 -14.49
C ASN A 422 -7.02 -21.60 -13.36
N ILE A 423 -6.35 -22.67 -12.91
CA ILE A 423 -5.39 -22.61 -11.81
C ILE A 423 -4.18 -21.73 -12.17
N LYS A 424 -3.83 -20.81 -11.27
CA LYS A 424 -2.66 -19.91 -11.39
C LYS A 424 -1.66 -20.11 -10.26
N HIS A 425 -2.13 -20.57 -9.10
CA HIS A 425 -1.30 -20.82 -7.93
C HIS A 425 -1.61 -22.22 -7.40
N LEU A 426 -0.64 -23.13 -7.50
CA LEU A 426 -0.71 -24.47 -6.92
C LEU A 426 0.39 -24.60 -5.87
N ASP A 427 0.01 -25.04 -4.68
CA ASP A 427 0.93 -25.30 -3.58
C ASP A 427 0.73 -26.72 -3.04
N ILE A 428 1.77 -27.53 -3.16
CA ILE A 428 1.86 -28.93 -2.73
C ILE A 428 3.02 -29.17 -1.75
N GLY A 429 3.67 -28.11 -1.23
CA GLY A 429 4.85 -28.24 -0.37
C GLY A 429 4.61 -29.02 0.94
N GLU A 430 5.67 -29.38 1.67
CA GLU A 430 5.59 -30.13 2.93
C GLU A 430 4.79 -31.45 2.80
N ASN A 431 4.93 -32.15 1.68
CA ASN A 431 4.27 -33.44 1.39
C ASN A 431 5.29 -34.49 0.91
N GLN A 432 4.98 -35.77 1.09
CA GLN A 432 5.88 -36.89 0.77
C GLN A 432 5.85 -37.28 -0.72
N ILE A 433 5.69 -36.31 -1.62
CA ILE A 433 5.55 -36.50 -3.07
C ILE A 433 6.93 -36.72 -3.70
N PRO A 434 7.24 -37.88 -4.32
CA PRO A 434 8.57 -38.22 -4.84
C PRO A 434 8.84 -37.74 -6.27
N LYS A 435 7.80 -37.38 -7.02
CA LYS A 435 7.89 -37.00 -8.44
C LYS A 435 6.69 -36.16 -8.88
N LEU A 436 6.88 -35.41 -9.95
CA LEU A 436 5.80 -34.78 -10.71
C LEU A 436 5.46 -35.63 -11.93
N PRO A 437 4.18 -35.70 -12.34
CA PRO A 437 3.80 -36.38 -13.58
C PRO A 437 4.07 -35.47 -14.79
N GLU A 438 4.42 -36.05 -15.95
CA GLU A 438 4.59 -35.30 -17.20
C GLU A 438 3.31 -34.56 -17.64
N THR A 439 2.14 -34.91 -17.12
CA THR A 439 0.88 -34.17 -17.32
C THR A 439 0.83 -32.82 -16.59
N ILE A 440 1.80 -32.47 -15.75
CA ILE A 440 1.88 -31.14 -15.10
C ILE A 440 1.90 -30.00 -16.13
N GLY A 441 2.56 -30.20 -17.28
CA GLY A 441 2.64 -29.24 -18.39
C GLY A 441 1.31 -28.87 -19.04
N ASN A 442 0.20 -29.55 -18.69
CA ASN A 442 -1.15 -29.17 -19.12
C ASN A 442 -1.65 -27.88 -18.43
N LEU A 443 -1.07 -27.49 -17.29
CA LEU A 443 -1.47 -26.32 -16.50
C LEU A 443 -0.93 -25.00 -17.11
N ILE A 444 -1.18 -24.74 -18.40
CA ILE A 444 -0.64 -23.60 -19.16
C ILE A 444 -0.95 -22.19 -18.60
N GLY A 445 -1.89 -22.08 -17.66
CA GLY A 445 -2.23 -20.86 -16.92
C GLY A 445 -1.47 -20.67 -15.59
N LEU A 446 -0.69 -21.67 -15.17
CA LEU A 446 0.00 -21.67 -13.87
C LEU A 446 1.08 -20.59 -13.83
N LYS A 447 1.03 -19.76 -12.79
CA LYS A 447 1.96 -18.65 -12.51
C LYS A 447 2.89 -18.92 -11.33
N SER A 448 2.45 -19.75 -10.38
CA SER A 448 3.21 -20.09 -9.18
C SER A 448 3.04 -21.57 -8.86
N LEU A 449 4.16 -22.27 -8.67
CA LEU A 449 4.21 -23.67 -8.26
C LEU A 449 5.09 -23.78 -7.01
N ASN A 450 4.48 -24.05 -5.84
CA ASN A 450 5.21 -24.30 -4.60
C ASN A 450 5.29 -25.80 -4.30
N MET A 451 6.53 -26.28 -4.10
CA MET A 451 6.88 -27.67 -3.86
C MET A 451 8.01 -27.79 -2.82
N GLU A 452 8.21 -26.77 -1.97
CA GLU A 452 9.23 -26.80 -0.91
C GLU A 452 8.99 -27.98 0.05
N ASP A 453 10.05 -28.55 0.61
CA ASP A 453 9.99 -29.67 1.56
C ASP A 453 9.21 -30.90 1.05
N THR A 454 9.54 -31.32 -0.18
CA THR A 454 9.01 -32.53 -0.84
C THR A 454 10.11 -33.51 -1.23
N LEU A 455 9.74 -34.72 -1.63
CA LEU A 455 10.68 -35.78 -2.04
C LEU A 455 11.05 -35.73 -3.53
N ILE A 456 10.72 -34.65 -4.25
CA ILE A 456 10.93 -34.55 -5.70
C ILE A 456 12.42 -34.61 -6.06
N GLU A 457 12.82 -35.65 -6.79
CA GLU A 457 14.21 -35.86 -7.23
C GLU A 457 14.55 -35.24 -8.59
N SER A 458 13.56 -35.00 -9.46
CA SER A 458 13.74 -34.44 -10.80
C SER A 458 12.49 -33.69 -11.28
N LEU A 459 12.68 -32.75 -12.21
CA LEU A 459 11.61 -31.97 -12.82
C LEU A 459 11.31 -32.49 -14.25
N PRO A 460 10.06 -32.88 -14.58
CA PRO A 460 9.67 -33.43 -15.88
C PRO A 460 9.82 -32.40 -17.01
N GLN A 461 10.06 -32.88 -18.24
CA GLN A 461 10.35 -31.99 -19.38
C GLN A 461 9.16 -31.09 -19.70
N SER A 462 7.93 -31.56 -19.49
CA SER A 462 6.70 -30.79 -19.75
C SER A 462 6.56 -29.50 -18.95
N ILE A 463 7.36 -29.25 -17.90
CA ILE A 463 7.38 -27.96 -17.19
C ILE A 463 7.73 -26.80 -18.14
N GLN A 464 8.51 -27.05 -19.20
CA GLN A 464 8.77 -26.04 -20.24
C GLN A 464 7.49 -25.52 -20.95
N ASN A 465 6.38 -26.29 -20.90
CA ASN A 465 5.10 -25.92 -21.49
C ASN A 465 4.32 -24.91 -20.63
N LEU A 466 4.73 -24.69 -19.38
CA LEU A 466 4.12 -23.76 -18.42
C LEU A 466 4.54 -22.32 -18.74
N THR A 467 4.13 -21.85 -19.92
CA THR A 467 4.55 -20.57 -20.53
C THR A 467 4.18 -19.30 -19.74
N GLN A 468 3.35 -19.42 -18.69
CA GLN A 468 2.99 -18.33 -17.77
C GLN A 468 3.66 -18.44 -16.39
N LEU A 469 4.51 -19.43 -16.14
CA LEU A 469 5.08 -19.71 -14.82
C LEU A 469 6.10 -18.64 -14.41
N GLU A 470 5.75 -17.86 -13.40
CA GLU A 470 6.55 -16.72 -12.91
C GLU A 470 7.45 -17.10 -11.74
N THR A 471 7.03 -18.05 -10.90
CA THR A 471 7.77 -18.48 -9.71
C THR A 471 7.67 -19.99 -9.50
N ILE A 472 8.80 -20.62 -9.17
CA ILE A 472 8.87 -22.01 -8.69
C ILE A 472 9.56 -22.01 -7.32
N TYR A 473 9.04 -22.77 -6.36
CA TYR A 473 9.70 -22.94 -5.06
C TYR A 473 10.15 -24.41 -4.89
N LEU A 474 11.47 -24.65 -4.73
CA LEU A 474 12.12 -25.98 -4.72
C LEU A 474 13.01 -26.24 -3.50
N LYS A 475 13.03 -25.33 -2.52
CA LYS A 475 13.82 -25.46 -1.29
C LYS A 475 13.49 -26.75 -0.53
N LYS A 476 14.50 -27.46 -0.02
CA LYS A 476 14.39 -28.76 0.67
C LYS A 476 13.79 -29.89 -0.19
N THR A 477 13.79 -29.77 -1.53
CA THR A 477 13.45 -30.90 -2.41
C THR A 477 14.53 -31.99 -2.31
N LYS A 478 14.48 -33.02 -3.16
CA LYS A 478 15.55 -34.03 -3.28
C LYS A 478 16.25 -33.95 -4.63
N LEU A 479 16.17 -32.77 -5.26
CA LEU A 479 16.58 -32.52 -6.64
C LEU A 479 18.04 -32.94 -6.88
N GLN A 480 18.24 -33.82 -7.85
CA GLN A 480 19.56 -34.31 -8.24
C GLN A 480 20.25 -33.33 -9.21
N ASP A 481 19.52 -32.91 -10.26
CA ASP A 481 19.97 -31.99 -11.31
C ASP A 481 18.92 -30.90 -11.58
N VAL A 482 19.37 -29.70 -11.93
CA VAL A 482 18.52 -28.56 -12.35
C VAL A 482 18.42 -28.57 -13.89
N PRO A 483 17.25 -28.77 -14.51
CA PRO A 483 17.20 -28.96 -15.96
C PRO A 483 17.43 -27.70 -16.80
N ASP A 484 18.26 -27.83 -17.85
CA ASP A 484 18.57 -26.80 -18.83
C ASP A 484 17.34 -26.11 -19.48
N PHE A 485 16.15 -26.75 -19.50
CA PHE A 485 14.94 -26.15 -20.08
C PHE A 485 14.46 -24.90 -19.33
N LEU A 486 14.84 -24.73 -18.05
CA LEU A 486 14.47 -23.57 -17.24
C LEU A 486 14.99 -22.24 -17.84
N SER A 487 16.12 -22.26 -18.55
CA SER A 487 16.66 -21.08 -19.28
C SER A 487 15.72 -20.57 -20.39
N ASN A 488 14.88 -21.44 -20.94
CA ASN A 488 13.92 -21.09 -22.01
C ASN A 488 12.59 -20.55 -21.48
N MET A 489 12.34 -20.60 -20.16
CA MET A 489 11.07 -20.24 -19.55
C MET A 489 10.96 -18.73 -19.34
N LYS A 490 10.68 -17.98 -20.42
CA LYS A 490 10.69 -16.50 -20.46
C LYS A 490 9.80 -15.78 -19.42
N ALA A 491 8.80 -16.44 -18.86
CA ALA A 491 7.95 -15.88 -17.81
C ALA A 491 8.58 -15.96 -16.40
N LEU A 492 9.60 -16.81 -16.22
CA LEU A 492 10.15 -17.22 -14.93
C LEU A 492 11.08 -16.13 -14.35
N LYS A 493 10.70 -15.60 -13.19
CA LYS A 493 11.32 -14.44 -12.52
C LYS A 493 12.06 -14.81 -11.23
N SER A 494 11.81 -16.01 -10.70
CA SER A 494 12.31 -16.46 -9.40
C SER A 494 12.24 -17.98 -9.27
N ILE A 495 13.30 -18.58 -8.72
CA ILE A 495 13.34 -19.97 -8.28
C ILE A 495 13.92 -20.01 -6.86
N SER A 496 13.23 -20.63 -5.89
CA SER A 496 13.83 -20.93 -4.58
C SER A 496 14.54 -22.28 -4.58
N PHE A 497 15.72 -22.35 -3.96
CA PHE A 497 16.50 -23.57 -3.73
C PHE A 497 16.96 -23.61 -2.26
N GLU A 498 17.30 -24.78 -1.71
CA GLU A 498 18.10 -24.82 -0.48
C GLU A 498 19.57 -24.58 -0.80
N ARG A 499 20.34 -24.15 0.21
CA ARG A 499 21.77 -23.85 0.06
C ARG A 499 22.56 -25.05 -0.45
N GLU A 500 22.16 -26.27 -0.12
CA GLU A 500 22.84 -27.48 -0.60
C GLU A 500 22.51 -27.83 -2.05
N GLU A 501 21.27 -27.65 -2.54
CA GLU A 501 20.98 -27.75 -3.97
C GLU A 501 21.67 -26.64 -4.76
N TYR A 502 21.71 -25.42 -4.22
CA TYR A 502 22.48 -24.32 -4.80
C TYR A 502 23.99 -24.66 -4.86
N ASP A 503 24.57 -25.21 -3.80
CA ASP A 503 25.97 -25.68 -3.80
C ASP A 503 26.20 -26.85 -4.77
N ARG A 504 25.18 -27.69 -5.05
CA ARG A 504 25.24 -28.72 -6.11
C ARG A 504 25.21 -28.08 -7.50
N LEU A 505 24.31 -27.15 -7.76
CA LEU A 505 24.23 -26.38 -9.01
C LEU A 505 25.55 -25.64 -9.29
N LYS A 506 26.11 -25.01 -8.24
CA LYS A 506 27.42 -24.36 -8.26
C LYS A 506 28.53 -25.36 -8.62
N LYS A 507 28.61 -26.50 -7.91
CA LYS A 507 29.57 -27.59 -8.20
C LYS A 507 29.39 -28.19 -9.59
N TRP A 508 28.17 -28.27 -10.13
CA TRP A 508 27.87 -28.74 -11.47
C TRP A 508 28.35 -27.74 -12.54
N CYS A 509 28.06 -26.45 -12.38
CA CYS A 509 28.59 -25.39 -13.24
C CYS A 509 30.12 -25.37 -13.20
N GLU A 510 30.74 -25.54 -12.03
CA GLU A 510 32.20 -25.62 -11.88
C GLU A 510 32.80 -26.93 -12.41
N LEU A 511 32.06 -28.06 -12.37
CA LEU A 511 32.46 -29.33 -12.96
C LEU A 511 32.43 -29.28 -14.49
N GLU A 512 31.38 -28.70 -15.10
CA GLU A 512 31.32 -28.52 -16.56
C GLU A 512 32.34 -27.47 -17.04
N TYR A 513 32.55 -26.39 -16.29
CA TYR A 513 33.68 -25.49 -16.52
C TYR A 513 35.03 -26.23 -16.44
N SER A 514 35.20 -27.12 -15.46
CA SER A 514 36.41 -27.95 -15.34
C SER A 514 36.55 -28.97 -16.48
N ARG A 515 35.46 -29.55 -16.98
CA ARG A 515 35.46 -30.44 -18.17
C ARG A 515 35.85 -29.68 -19.44
N TYR A 516 35.31 -28.47 -19.62
CA TYR A 516 35.67 -27.54 -20.70
C TYR A 516 37.15 -27.12 -20.60
N MET A 517 37.61 -26.69 -19.42
CA MET A 517 39.00 -26.26 -19.22
C MET A 517 39.99 -27.40 -19.38
N ASN A 518 39.72 -28.60 -18.85
CA ASN A 518 40.56 -29.78 -19.11
C ASN A 518 40.61 -30.13 -20.61
N SER A 519 39.51 -29.93 -21.35
CA SER A 519 39.48 -30.08 -22.81
C SER A 519 40.30 -28.99 -23.53
N ARG A 520 40.30 -27.76 -23.03
CA ARG A 520 41.15 -26.64 -23.50
C ARG A 520 42.64 -26.87 -23.18
N HIS A 521 42.97 -27.43 -22.01
CA HIS A 521 44.33 -27.78 -21.62
C HIS A 521 44.88 -29.03 -22.34
N ARG A 522 44.03 -30.01 -22.69
CA ARG A 522 44.41 -31.12 -23.59
C ARG A 522 44.85 -30.64 -24.98
N ARG A 523 44.44 -29.44 -25.42
CA ARG A 523 44.95 -28.80 -26.65
C ARG A 523 46.39 -28.26 -26.51
N LYS A 524 46.97 -28.16 -25.30
CA LYS A 524 48.38 -27.80 -25.05
C LYS A 524 49.34 -28.99 -24.96
N TYR A 525 48.86 -30.22 -24.78
CA TYR A 525 49.70 -31.41 -24.56
C TYR A 525 49.33 -32.55 -25.54
N PRO A 526 50.11 -32.75 -26.62
CA PRO A 526 49.74 -33.68 -27.71
C PRO A 526 49.53 -35.14 -27.29
N GLU A 527 50.32 -35.66 -26.37
CA GLU A 527 50.31 -37.10 -26.02
C GLU A 527 48.98 -37.56 -25.40
N ALA A 528 48.27 -36.66 -24.70
CA ALA A 528 46.94 -36.93 -24.16
C ALA A 528 45.86 -36.96 -25.26
N LYS A 529 46.02 -36.17 -26.33
CA LYS A 529 45.07 -36.06 -27.45
C LYS A 529 44.93 -37.38 -28.19
N ASP A 530 46.04 -38.04 -28.53
CA ASP A 530 46.01 -39.25 -29.34
C ASP A 530 45.57 -40.49 -28.54
N LYS A 531 45.91 -40.56 -27.25
CA LYS A 531 45.39 -41.57 -26.31
C LYS A 531 43.86 -41.49 -26.17
N ILE A 532 43.29 -40.29 -26.23
CA ILE A 532 41.85 -40.04 -26.21
C ILE A 532 41.23 -40.31 -27.60
N LYS A 533 41.90 -39.91 -28.68
CA LYS A 533 41.46 -40.17 -30.07
C LYS A 533 41.18 -41.66 -30.27
N ASN A 534 42.08 -42.53 -29.80
CA ASN A 534 41.94 -43.98 -29.88
C ASN A 534 40.79 -44.55 -29.02
N LEU A 535 40.38 -43.87 -27.94
CA LEU A 535 39.22 -44.25 -27.12
C LEU A 535 37.89 -43.90 -27.81
N PHE A 536 37.85 -42.83 -28.61
CA PHE A 536 36.63 -42.39 -29.30
C PHE A 536 36.46 -42.99 -30.70
N THR A 537 37.51 -43.50 -31.35
CA THR A 537 37.40 -44.26 -32.62
C THR A 537 36.72 -45.63 -32.49
N ALA A 538 36.41 -46.09 -31.27
CA ALA A 538 35.75 -47.38 -31.05
C ALA A 538 34.22 -47.36 -31.32
N ASN A 539 33.60 -46.17 -31.41
CA ASN A 539 32.20 -45.98 -31.78
C ASN A 539 32.10 -44.71 -32.66
N GLY A 540 31.93 -44.85 -33.98
CA GLY A 540 31.72 -43.72 -34.91
C GLY A 540 30.30 -43.12 -34.82
N GLU A 541 29.91 -42.06 -35.53
CA GLU A 541 30.47 -41.25 -36.64
C GLU A 541 29.74 -39.87 -36.63
N ASP A 542 30.13 -38.74 -37.25
CA ASP A 542 31.40 -38.09 -37.62
C ASP A 542 31.07 -36.60 -37.96
N PHE A 543 31.95 -35.59 -38.13
CA PHE A 543 33.39 -35.41 -37.94
C PHE A 543 33.67 -33.90 -37.65
N LEU A 544 34.93 -33.47 -37.57
CA LEU A 544 35.33 -32.05 -37.54
C LEU A 544 36.04 -31.62 -38.84
N LYS A 545 35.51 -30.60 -39.54
CA LYS A 545 36.31 -29.80 -40.50
C LYS A 545 37.01 -28.66 -39.76
N LEU A 546 38.28 -28.41 -40.08
CA LEU A 546 39.05 -27.30 -39.52
C LEU A 546 38.66 -25.98 -40.20
N ASN A 547 38.18 -25.01 -39.43
CA ASN A 547 38.56 -23.57 -39.46
C ASN A 547 37.60 -22.79 -38.55
N GLY A 548 38.10 -22.31 -37.41
CA GLY A 548 37.24 -21.98 -36.26
C GLY A 548 36.83 -23.27 -35.53
N TRP A 549 36.97 -23.31 -34.20
CA TRP A 549 36.96 -24.57 -33.44
C TRP A 549 35.92 -24.58 -32.31
N GLU A 550 34.67 -24.89 -32.66
CA GLU A 550 33.62 -25.18 -31.67
C GLU A 550 34.07 -26.27 -30.67
N VAL A 551 33.65 -26.14 -29.41
CA VAL A 551 33.74 -27.19 -28.40
C VAL A 551 32.33 -27.64 -28.09
N LYS A 552 31.99 -28.91 -28.35
CA LYS A 552 30.70 -29.49 -27.95
C LYS A 552 30.86 -30.35 -26.69
N LEU A 553 30.13 -29.99 -25.65
CA LEU A 553 30.00 -30.74 -24.40
C LEU A 553 28.82 -31.72 -24.52
N LYS A 554 28.93 -32.91 -23.93
CA LYS A 554 27.81 -33.87 -23.88
C LYS A 554 27.06 -33.71 -22.55
N LEU A 555 25.85 -33.19 -22.61
CA LEU A 555 24.99 -32.90 -21.46
C LEU A 555 23.66 -33.64 -21.64
N SER A 556 23.22 -34.36 -20.60
CA SER A 556 21.97 -35.16 -20.56
C SER A 556 21.68 -36.09 -21.76
N GLY A 557 22.66 -36.35 -22.63
CA GLY A 557 22.53 -37.16 -23.85
C GLY A 557 22.86 -36.41 -25.15
N GLU A 558 22.67 -35.09 -25.18
CA GLU A 558 22.87 -34.23 -26.35
C GLU A 558 24.25 -33.55 -26.38
N HIS A 559 24.67 -33.05 -27.55
CA HIS A 559 25.95 -32.37 -27.76
C HIS A 559 25.79 -30.86 -28.03
N ARG A 560 25.85 -30.05 -26.97
CA ARG A 560 25.69 -28.57 -26.98
C ARG A 560 27.04 -27.86 -27.09
N LYS A 561 27.12 -26.69 -27.73
CA LYS A 561 28.37 -25.90 -27.77
C LYS A 561 28.65 -25.26 -26.40
N ALA A 562 29.93 -25.08 -26.06
CA ALA A 562 30.34 -24.41 -24.83
C ALA A 562 29.80 -22.97 -24.73
N GLU A 563 29.63 -22.28 -25.86
CA GLU A 563 29.05 -20.92 -25.93
C GLU A 563 27.52 -20.90 -25.76
N GLU A 564 26.83 -21.99 -26.14
CA GLU A 564 25.38 -22.17 -25.90
C GLU A 564 25.14 -22.51 -24.42
N PHE A 565 25.99 -23.36 -23.85
CA PHE A 565 25.98 -23.66 -22.41
C PHE A 565 26.26 -22.41 -21.57
N ALA A 566 27.31 -21.64 -21.87
CA ALA A 566 27.63 -20.41 -21.15
C ALA A 566 26.48 -19.40 -21.19
N ALA A 567 25.77 -19.28 -22.32
CA ALA A 567 24.57 -18.43 -22.42
C ALA A 567 23.45 -18.89 -21.47
N ASN A 568 23.16 -20.19 -21.40
CA ASN A 568 22.17 -20.77 -20.47
C ASN A 568 22.56 -20.57 -18.99
N VAL A 569 23.84 -20.66 -18.63
CA VAL A 569 24.29 -20.38 -17.25
C VAL A 569 24.18 -18.89 -16.92
N PHE A 570 24.39 -17.98 -17.88
CA PHE A 570 24.03 -16.57 -17.69
C PHE A 570 22.53 -16.36 -17.54
N ASP A 571 21.67 -17.01 -18.33
CA ASP A 571 20.21 -16.96 -18.16
C ASP A 571 19.79 -17.41 -16.74
N LEU A 572 20.37 -18.51 -16.25
CA LEU A 572 20.13 -18.99 -14.90
C LEU A 572 20.63 -18.00 -13.84
N ALA A 573 21.75 -17.32 -14.05
CA ALA A 573 22.22 -16.25 -13.18
C ALA A 573 21.28 -15.02 -13.16
N VAL A 574 20.62 -14.69 -14.28
CA VAL A 574 19.56 -13.64 -14.32
C VAL A 574 18.38 -14.05 -13.44
N ILE A 575 17.87 -15.28 -13.62
CA ILE A 575 16.71 -15.80 -12.89
C ILE A 575 16.99 -15.91 -11.38
N LEU A 576 18.20 -16.30 -11.00
CA LEU A 576 18.65 -16.43 -9.60
C LEU A 576 19.13 -15.11 -8.98
N ARG A 577 19.41 -14.08 -9.79
CA ARG A 577 20.01 -12.80 -9.37
C ARG A 577 21.39 -12.96 -8.69
N ASP A 578 22.14 -14.00 -9.08
CA ASP A 578 23.27 -14.52 -8.31
C ASP A 578 24.65 -14.18 -8.92
N GLU A 579 25.55 -13.65 -8.09
CA GLU A 579 26.90 -13.22 -8.50
C GLU A 579 27.91 -14.37 -8.65
N GLU A 580 27.77 -15.47 -7.90
CA GLU A 580 28.70 -16.60 -8.00
C GLU A 580 28.42 -17.43 -9.25
N VAL A 581 27.15 -17.68 -9.59
CA VAL A 581 26.74 -18.33 -10.85
C VAL A 581 27.12 -17.46 -12.05
N TYR A 582 26.90 -16.14 -11.96
CA TYR A 582 27.41 -15.18 -12.96
C TYR A 582 28.95 -15.25 -13.10
N SER A 583 29.67 -15.36 -11.99
CA SER A 583 31.13 -15.50 -11.97
C SER A 583 31.62 -16.83 -12.56
N ILE A 584 30.87 -17.93 -12.42
CA ILE A 584 31.18 -19.18 -13.13
C ILE A 584 30.98 -19.00 -14.64
N ALA A 585 29.83 -18.46 -15.07
CA ALA A 585 29.55 -18.20 -16.48
C ALA A 585 30.61 -17.31 -17.14
N SER A 586 31.02 -16.23 -16.44
CA SER A 586 32.08 -15.30 -16.87
C SER A 586 33.46 -15.98 -17.00
N ARG A 587 33.77 -16.96 -16.15
CA ARG A 587 35.00 -17.77 -16.26
C ARG A 587 35.01 -18.67 -17.51
N MET A 588 33.86 -19.10 -18.04
CA MET A 588 33.80 -20.04 -19.18
C MET A 588 34.30 -19.47 -20.51
N ILE A 589 34.12 -18.16 -20.72
CA ILE A 589 34.37 -17.45 -21.99
C ILE A 589 35.81 -16.92 -22.11
N GLY A 590 36.27 -16.16 -21.12
CA GLY A 590 37.41 -15.26 -21.31
C GLY A 590 37.09 -14.12 -22.29
N ASP A 591 38.11 -13.44 -22.82
CA ASP A 591 37.93 -12.18 -23.57
C ASP A 591 37.28 -12.32 -24.98
N GLN A 592 37.00 -13.53 -25.45
CA GLN A 592 36.51 -13.78 -26.81
C GLN A 592 35.01 -14.10 -26.84
N ASN A 593 34.20 -13.06 -26.69
CA ASN A 593 32.75 -13.13 -26.91
C ASN A 593 32.44 -13.31 -28.41
N VAL A 594 32.13 -14.54 -28.82
CA VAL A 594 31.71 -14.89 -30.19
C VAL A 594 30.18 -14.97 -30.32
N ASN A 595 29.49 -15.47 -29.28
CA ASN A 595 28.02 -15.57 -29.22
C ASN A 595 27.36 -14.23 -28.83
N THR A 596 26.28 -13.84 -29.52
CA THR A 596 25.45 -12.66 -29.24
C THR A 596 24.76 -12.68 -27.88
N ASP A 597 24.47 -13.89 -27.38
CA ASP A 597 23.52 -14.07 -26.28
C ASP A 597 24.20 -13.89 -24.91
N ILE A 598 25.52 -14.06 -24.89
CA ILE A 598 26.37 -13.88 -23.71
C ILE A 598 26.36 -12.42 -23.23
N PRO A 599 26.79 -11.41 -24.02
CA PRO A 599 26.70 -10.00 -23.59
C PRO A 599 25.24 -9.49 -23.46
N PHE A 600 24.27 -10.15 -24.09
CA PHE A 600 22.85 -9.85 -23.90
C PHE A 600 22.35 -10.28 -22.52
N ASN A 601 22.67 -11.51 -22.09
CA ASN A 601 22.31 -12.02 -20.77
C ASN A 601 23.14 -11.35 -19.66
N GLN A 602 24.38 -10.94 -19.92
CA GLN A 602 25.13 -10.04 -19.03
C GLN A 602 24.40 -8.69 -18.84
N ALA A 603 23.92 -8.06 -19.91
CA ALA A 603 23.13 -6.83 -19.79
C ALA A 603 21.83 -7.04 -18.98
N ARG A 604 21.13 -8.16 -19.20
CA ARG A 604 19.92 -8.52 -18.44
C ARG A 604 20.22 -8.73 -16.96
N TYR A 605 21.29 -9.46 -16.63
CA TYR A 605 21.73 -9.69 -15.25
C TYR A 605 21.95 -8.35 -14.52
N PHE A 606 22.77 -7.48 -15.09
CA PHE A 606 23.06 -6.18 -14.51
C PHE A 606 21.85 -5.26 -14.40
N ALA A 607 20.93 -5.29 -15.37
CA ALA A 607 19.65 -4.59 -15.28
C ALA A 607 18.82 -5.06 -14.07
N VAL A 608 18.67 -6.39 -13.94
CA VAL A 608 17.87 -7.06 -12.91
C VAL A 608 18.42 -6.83 -11.50
N ILE A 609 19.75 -6.71 -11.32
CA ILE A 609 20.38 -6.38 -10.03
C ILE A 609 20.64 -4.88 -9.83
N GLY A 610 20.16 -3.99 -10.71
CA GLY A 610 20.25 -2.53 -10.54
C GLY A 610 21.58 -1.88 -10.93
N GLN A 611 22.53 -2.62 -11.50
CA GLN A 611 23.86 -2.12 -11.87
C GLN A 611 23.86 -1.46 -13.27
N LYS A 612 23.51 -0.16 -13.32
CA LYS A 612 23.42 0.61 -14.58
C LYS A 612 24.71 0.60 -15.42
N GLU A 613 25.87 0.91 -14.85
CA GLU A 613 27.11 1.06 -15.64
C GLU A 613 27.57 -0.25 -16.33
N PRO A 614 27.67 -1.41 -15.65
CA PRO A 614 28.00 -2.67 -16.32
C PRO A 614 26.96 -3.10 -17.37
N MET A 615 25.66 -2.83 -17.14
CA MET A 615 24.61 -3.04 -18.15
C MET A 615 24.90 -2.24 -19.42
N LEU A 616 25.14 -0.92 -19.29
CA LEU A 616 25.43 -0.04 -20.41
C LEU A 616 26.72 -0.42 -21.17
N GLN A 617 27.69 -1.04 -20.51
CA GLN A 617 28.90 -1.57 -21.15
C GLN A 617 28.69 -2.91 -21.86
N ALA A 618 27.65 -3.67 -21.51
CA ALA A 618 27.32 -4.96 -22.12
C ALA A 618 26.46 -4.82 -23.39
N ILE A 619 25.47 -3.91 -23.39
CA ILE A 619 24.53 -3.69 -24.50
C ILE A 619 25.24 -3.45 -25.86
N PRO A 620 26.23 -2.53 -26.01
CA PRO A 620 26.88 -2.29 -27.29
C PRO A 620 27.68 -3.48 -27.82
N LYS A 621 28.19 -4.35 -26.93
CA LYS A 621 28.90 -5.58 -27.30
C LYS A 621 27.94 -6.58 -27.93
N ALA A 622 26.75 -6.75 -27.37
CA ALA A 622 25.70 -7.61 -27.93
C ALA A 622 25.15 -7.08 -29.27
N LEU A 623 24.93 -5.76 -29.40
CA LEU A 623 24.56 -5.15 -30.68
C LEU A 623 25.62 -5.38 -31.76
N LYS A 624 26.90 -5.17 -31.44
CA LYS A 624 28.03 -5.34 -32.38
C LYS A 624 28.17 -6.77 -32.90
N LEU A 625 27.77 -7.77 -32.11
CA LEU A 625 27.75 -9.18 -32.53
C LEU A 625 26.48 -9.57 -33.31
N GLY A 626 25.44 -8.73 -33.33
CA GLY A 626 24.22 -8.93 -34.14
C GLY A 626 22.91 -9.11 -33.36
N LYS A 627 22.89 -8.96 -32.03
CA LYS A 627 21.63 -8.95 -31.26
C LYS A 627 20.82 -7.69 -31.63
N LYS A 628 19.50 -7.81 -31.80
CA LYS A 628 18.64 -6.70 -32.28
C LYS A 628 18.22 -5.77 -31.14
N THR A 629 18.20 -4.45 -31.37
CA THR A 629 17.69 -3.41 -30.46
C THR A 629 16.33 -3.74 -29.84
N ASN A 630 15.39 -4.28 -30.64
CA ASN A 630 14.05 -4.64 -30.15
C ASN A 630 14.05 -5.74 -29.07
N ASN A 631 15.10 -6.56 -28.97
CA ASN A 631 15.17 -7.60 -27.95
C ASN A 631 15.21 -6.96 -26.55
N PHE A 632 16.06 -5.94 -26.36
CA PHE A 632 16.17 -5.17 -25.10
C PHE A 632 14.89 -4.41 -24.73
N LEU A 633 14.06 -4.06 -25.73
CA LEU A 633 12.78 -3.38 -25.50
C LEU A 633 11.63 -4.35 -25.18
N ASN A 634 11.75 -5.62 -25.58
CA ASN A 634 10.70 -6.62 -25.43
C ASN A 634 10.84 -7.46 -24.16
N GLU A 635 12.05 -7.72 -23.66
CA GLU A 635 12.23 -8.42 -22.37
C GLU A 635 11.81 -7.53 -21.20
N SER A 636 11.20 -8.11 -20.16
CA SER A 636 10.77 -7.38 -18.94
C SER A 636 11.93 -6.94 -18.05
N ASP A 637 13.07 -7.62 -18.14
CA ASP A 637 14.28 -7.37 -17.33
C ASP A 637 14.80 -5.93 -17.43
N PHE A 638 14.47 -5.24 -18.53
CA PHE A 638 14.86 -3.85 -18.77
C PHE A 638 13.75 -2.83 -18.50
N ASP A 639 12.55 -3.22 -18.05
CA ASP A 639 11.36 -2.33 -17.96
C ASP A 639 11.64 -1.01 -17.21
N PHE A 640 12.41 -1.08 -16.13
CA PHE A 640 12.82 0.10 -15.35
C PHE A 640 13.63 1.12 -16.19
N TYR A 641 14.45 0.65 -17.13
CA TYR A 641 15.35 1.46 -17.95
C TYR A 641 14.75 1.88 -19.30
N LYS A 642 13.55 1.44 -19.67
CA LYS A 642 12.92 1.77 -20.97
C LYS A 642 12.60 3.27 -21.17
N LYS A 643 12.80 4.10 -20.14
CA LYS A 643 12.73 5.57 -20.17
C LYS A 643 14.06 6.27 -19.87
N ASP A 644 15.13 5.53 -19.60
CA ASP A 644 16.45 6.07 -19.27
C ASP A 644 17.20 6.50 -20.55
N PRO A 645 17.63 7.78 -20.68
CA PRO A 645 18.29 8.27 -21.89
C PRO A 645 19.58 7.54 -22.25
N ASP A 646 20.35 7.09 -21.26
CA ASP A 646 21.62 6.38 -21.50
C ASP A 646 21.35 4.95 -21.96
N PHE A 647 20.31 4.30 -21.44
CA PHE A 647 19.84 3.00 -21.93
C PHE A 647 19.34 3.09 -23.37
N LEU A 648 18.48 4.06 -23.68
CA LEU A 648 17.97 4.30 -25.04
C LEU A 648 19.13 4.52 -26.02
N LYS A 649 20.08 5.38 -25.67
CA LYS A 649 21.31 5.63 -26.43
C LYS A 649 22.16 4.37 -26.59
N ALA A 650 22.33 3.57 -25.54
CA ALA A 650 23.10 2.32 -25.59
C ALA A 650 22.46 1.24 -26.48
N ILE A 651 21.13 1.15 -26.54
CA ILE A 651 20.43 0.23 -27.45
C ILE A 651 20.34 0.76 -28.90
N GLY A 652 20.81 1.98 -29.17
CA GLY A 652 20.80 2.61 -30.50
C GLY A 652 19.52 3.36 -30.85
N LYS A 653 18.80 3.91 -29.86
CA LYS A 653 17.72 4.87 -30.06
C LYS A 653 18.13 6.27 -29.61
N ASN A 654 17.70 7.26 -30.39
CA ASN A 654 17.65 8.67 -29.99
C ASN A 654 16.24 9.01 -29.48
#